data_AF-A0A8S2M7W5-F1
#
_entry.id   AF-A0A8S2M7W5-F1
#
_cell.length_a   1.000
_cell.length_b   1.000
_cell.length_c   1.000
_cell.angle_alpha   90.00
_cell.angle_beta   90.00
_cell.angle_gamma   90.00
#
_symmetry.space_group_name_H-M   'P 1'
#
loop_
_entity.id
_entity.type
_entity.pdbx_description
1 polymer ?
#
loop_
_entity_poly.entity_id
_entity_poly.type
_entity_poly.pdbx_seq_one_letter_code
_entity_poly.pdbx_strand_id
1 'polypeptide(L)'
;MESPSMLAPTVNVVRRRSSLPFVHHFYILLKAHYFLYFSAFGILYPVMNITLRGRGLSTTELSYINIIIPFLVFFTNPLLGFIADHSRRYLSTFNIILVIITITFAVQFGLPSVKSRNIEAELVDMHYTDKSPYELNFCASQEVATKCASRSQCGCSYQANCTFHDSINAEDFNQTQKFSLNFTMNANDFTIKKNDVTDLSELQACGINYQVSVDPPLKKRTLGQSLGQSTPAFGSTKLAVCEVTCSIAHFCHGSRYPNQMGYILVYSLLFVLGANLLQNAIALGASIGFATIDRPEIFGQQRIYGTIGFGAAAFGASRVYEWLQTEYVYIIMFCIANVLCIFVTSFIRIEPEKLNDGTAVGENIVDDDDDDEINDPSTMKDEKPKKKSSLFALSKLVVLLKRVDVIIFLILSFTWGMSYAALDPYLYLYIDEIEPCKSRSIVGLMSLVSSIAEVSALYVAGRVLKFLGTNVASIIIFLAFAVRFSGYYFITAPYYFICMESMHFFNFGILYVLMTEKADSIAPDGLSGTLQGVALGVSFGLGRGAGLLAASFIYALTQQPTLFLVFALFNLIAAIIYILGYFIGWQSSKKNENDKNANKGKIMIQSGGCPGSGKTTVSRLIQHTKHETWPMIDFGCLRVFHLNHEWTNQNDDEEQMSFENLIFILKNYHRYSYQNILINDLTDKCLGDLSTYLSHDEYNYLIITLVVNDPNILSTRILNPDRDSGWRNVQRSIEWNNQINERQTYKNEFILDTTYQTKEETMIEIFKIYEKFRLNK
;
A
#
# COMPACT_ATOMS: atom_id res chain seq x y z
N MET A 1 34.18 63.89 3.16
CA MET A 1 32.78 63.73 2.74
C MET A 1 32.64 62.36 2.13
N GLU A 2 31.60 61.66 2.57
CA GLU A 2 31.49 60.21 2.63
C GLU A 2 31.36 59.52 1.28
N SER A 3 31.85 58.28 1.24
CA SER A 3 31.43 57.23 0.31
C SER A 3 30.76 56.09 1.10
N PRO A 4 29.84 55.34 0.49
CA PRO A 4 28.67 54.77 1.16
C PRO A 4 28.88 53.36 1.70
N SER A 5 28.09 53.02 2.73
CA SER A 5 28.01 51.72 3.39
C SER A 5 26.97 50.79 2.72
N MET A 6 27.40 49.56 2.44
CA MET A 6 26.52 48.43 2.10
C MET A 6 26.02 47.76 3.38
N LEU A 7 24.70 47.62 3.51
CA LEU A 7 24.04 46.76 4.50
C LEU A 7 23.55 45.50 3.79
N ALA A 8 24.05 44.34 4.24
CA ALA A 8 23.62 43.02 3.79
C ALA A 8 22.22 42.67 4.36
N PRO A 9 21.34 42.00 3.60
CA PRO A 9 20.04 41.58 4.10
C PRO A 9 20.12 40.25 4.85
N THR A 10 19.61 40.25 6.07
CA THR A 10 19.33 39.07 6.89
C THR A 10 18.36 38.11 6.18
N VAL A 11 18.78 36.87 5.92
CA VAL A 11 17.92 35.79 5.40
C VAL A 11 17.04 35.26 6.53
N ASN A 12 15.80 35.76 6.62
CA ASN A 12 14.76 35.15 7.44
C ASN A 12 14.28 33.84 6.79
N VAL A 13 14.65 32.70 7.39
CA VAL A 13 14.04 31.40 7.07
C VAL A 13 12.60 31.39 7.61
N VAL A 14 11.68 31.94 6.83
CA VAL A 14 10.25 31.83 7.12
C VAL A 14 9.81 30.41 6.76
N ARG A 15 9.69 29.55 7.77
CA ARG A 15 8.94 28.28 7.70
C ARG A 15 7.46 28.62 7.52
N ARG A 16 7.03 28.92 6.28
CA ARG A 16 5.60 29.09 5.95
C ARG A 16 4.91 27.72 5.99
N ARG A 17 4.33 27.36 7.13
CA ARG A 17 3.14 26.50 7.18
C ARG A 17 1.96 27.31 6.62
N SER A 18 1.86 27.45 5.30
CA SER A 18 0.60 27.87 4.68
C SER A 18 -0.21 26.61 4.41
N SER A 19 -1.35 26.46 5.07
CA SER A 19 -2.40 25.54 4.63
C SER A 19 -2.77 25.89 3.19
N LEU A 20 -2.26 25.13 2.22
CA LEU A 20 -2.53 25.38 0.80
C LEU A 20 -4.01 25.08 0.47
N PRO A 21 -4.66 25.93 -0.34
CA PRO A 21 -6.07 25.76 -0.69
C PRO A 21 -6.31 24.49 -1.51
N PHE A 22 -7.42 23.81 -1.22
CA PHE A 22 -7.85 22.53 -1.80
C PHE A 22 -8.03 22.54 -3.34
N VAL A 23 -8.16 23.71 -3.96
CA VAL A 23 -8.43 23.87 -5.40
C VAL A 23 -7.39 24.75 -6.08
N HIS A 24 -6.27 24.16 -6.49
CA HIS A 24 -5.40 24.79 -7.50
C HIS A 24 -6.11 24.82 -8.85
N HIS A 25 -6.32 26.01 -9.42
CA HIS A 25 -6.94 26.21 -10.75
C HIS A 25 -5.99 25.82 -11.90
N PHE A 26 -4.68 25.80 -11.64
CA PHE A 26 -3.64 25.50 -12.63
C PHE A 26 -3.69 24.05 -13.16
N TYR A 27 -4.10 23.08 -12.33
CA TYR A 27 -4.15 21.65 -12.71
C TYR A 27 -5.57 21.15 -13.02
N ILE A 28 -6.49 22.04 -13.46
CA ILE A 28 -7.90 21.68 -13.68
C ILE A 28 -8.07 20.58 -14.74
N LEU A 29 -7.27 20.62 -15.81
CA LEU A 29 -7.29 19.58 -16.86
C LEU A 29 -6.81 18.23 -16.34
N LEU A 30 -5.81 18.20 -15.45
CA LEU A 30 -5.32 16.96 -14.84
C LEU A 30 -6.34 16.37 -13.86
N LYS A 31 -7.02 17.21 -13.08
CA LYS A 31 -8.15 16.79 -12.22
C LYS A 31 -9.29 16.22 -13.06
N ALA A 32 -9.65 16.89 -14.15
CA ALA A 32 -10.69 16.43 -15.08
C ALA A 32 -10.30 15.10 -15.75
N HIS A 33 -9.04 14.92 -16.13
CA HIS A 33 -8.51 13.65 -16.64
C HIS A 33 -8.73 12.50 -15.64
N TYR A 34 -8.28 12.65 -14.38
CA TYR A 34 -8.49 11.62 -13.37
C TYR A 34 -9.97 11.37 -13.12
N PHE A 35 -10.76 12.42 -12.98
CA PHE A 35 -12.20 12.30 -12.76
C PHE A 35 -12.88 11.52 -13.88
N LEU A 36 -12.65 11.88 -15.15
CA LEU A 36 -13.33 11.26 -16.30
C LEU A 36 -12.86 9.81 -16.55
N TYR A 37 -11.55 9.56 -16.45
CA TYR A 37 -11.03 8.20 -16.61
C TYR A 37 -11.54 7.25 -15.53
N PHE A 38 -11.48 7.67 -14.25
CA PHE A 38 -12.03 6.84 -13.17
C PHE A 38 -13.57 6.81 -13.17
N SER A 39 -14.24 7.81 -13.74
CA SER A 39 -15.69 7.73 -14.00
C SER A 39 -16.00 6.61 -14.99
N ALA A 40 -15.27 6.53 -16.11
CA ALA A 40 -15.40 5.43 -17.06
C ALA A 40 -15.11 4.09 -16.37
N PHE A 41 -14.04 4.02 -15.57
CA PHE A 41 -13.72 2.81 -14.80
C PHE A 41 -14.86 2.41 -13.85
N GLY A 42 -15.41 3.34 -13.08
CA GLY A 42 -16.49 3.10 -12.11
C GLY A 42 -17.84 2.74 -12.74
N ILE A 43 -18.13 3.21 -13.96
CA ILE A 43 -19.37 2.85 -14.68
C ILE A 43 -19.39 1.36 -15.02
N LEU A 44 -18.27 0.81 -15.48
CA LEU A 44 -18.24 -0.52 -16.08
C LEU A 44 -17.68 -1.59 -15.13
N TYR A 45 -16.60 -1.30 -14.40
CA TYR A 45 -15.84 -2.30 -13.64
C TYR A 45 -16.67 -3.04 -12.57
N PRO A 46 -17.46 -2.38 -11.70
CA PRO A 46 -18.20 -3.06 -10.63
C PRO A 46 -19.28 -4.02 -11.15
N VAL A 47 -19.91 -3.67 -12.28
CA VAL A 47 -21.05 -4.43 -12.83
C VAL A 47 -20.65 -5.41 -13.94
N MET A 48 -19.38 -5.41 -14.37
CA MET A 48 -18.96 -6.18 -15.55
C MET A 48 -19.16 -7.69 -15.36
N ASN A 49 -18.75 -8.24 -14.21
CA ASN A 49 -18.91 -9.66 -13.92
C ASN A 49 -20.38 -10.07 -13.84
N ILE A 50 -21.24 -9.22 -13.25
CA ILE A 50 -22.70 -9.43 -13.20
C ILE A 50 -23.27 -9.44 -14.62
N THR A 51 -22.85 -8.48 -15.45
CA THR A 51 -23.32 -8.32 -16.83
C THR A 51 -22.90 -9.50 -17.72
N LEU A 52 -21.67 -9.98 -17.57
CA LEU A 52 -21.19 -11.17 -18.30
C LEU A 52 -21.92 -12.45 -17.86
N ARG A 53 -22.20 -12.58 -16.56
CA ARG A 53 -23.05 -13.67 -16.05
C ARG A 53 -24.46 -13.61 -16.64
N GLY A 54 -25.06 -12.41 -16.69
CA GLY A 54 -26.35 -12.16 -17.33
C GLY A 54 -26.39 -12.53 -18.82
N ARG A 55 -25.24 -12.48 -19.51
CA ARG A 55 -25.07 -12.93 -20.91
C ARG A 55 -24.82 -14.44 -21.07
N GLY A 56 -24.81 -15.21 -19.98
CA GLY A 56 -24.76 -16.68 -19.99
C GLY A 56 -23.39 -17.31 -19.73
N LEU A 57 -22.38 -16.52 -19.31
CA LEU A 57 -21.11 -17.06 -18.80
C LEU A 57 -21.34 -17.67 -17.41
N SER A 58 -20.70 -18.81 -17.14
CA SER A 58 -20.76 -19.45 -15.82
C SER A 58 -19.87 -18.72 -14.84
N THR A 59 -20.11 -18.92 -13.54
CA THR A 59 -19.25 -18.37 -12.48
C THR A 59 -17.82 -18.92 -12.57
N THR A 60 -17.67 -20.19 -12.96
CA THR A 60 -16.36 -20.82 -13.16
C THR A 60 -15.58 -20.20 -14.32
N GLU A 61 -16.25 -19.88 -15.43
CA GLU A 61 -15.62 -19.19 -16.56
C GLU A 61 -15.17 -17.78 -16.17
N LEU A 62 -16.01 -17.03 -15.45
CA LEU A 62 -15.66 -15.72 -14.92
C LEU A 62 -14.46 -15.80 -13.97
N SER A 63 -14.39 -16.82 -13.12
CA SER A 63 -13.23 -17.05 -12.24
C SER A 63 -11.94 -17.20 -13.04
N TYR A 64 -11.93 -18.07 -14.07
CA TYR A 64 -10.74 -18.27 -14.92
C TYR A 64 -10.32 -16.99 -15.63
N ILE A 65 -11.28 -16.22 -16.16
CA ILE A 65 -10.97 -14.96 -16.84
C ILE A 65 -10.35 -13.95 -15.86
N ASN A 66 -10.94 -13.80 -14.66
CA ASN A 66 -10.44 -12.84 -13.67
C ASN A 66 -9.04 -13.20 -13.14
N ILE A 67 -8.71 -14.49 -13.02
CA ILE A 67 -7.38 -14.96 -12.60
C ILE A 67 -6.28 -14.47 -13.56
N ILE A 68 -6.53 -14.49 -14.87
CA ILE A 68 -5.52 -14.17 -15.89
C ILE A 68 -5.10 -12.69 -15.84
N ILE A 69 -6.04 -11.79 -15.50
CA ILE A 69 -5.84 -10.34 -15.62
C ILE A 69 -4.67 -9.82 -14.76
N PRO A 70 -4.58 -10.07 -13.42
CA PRO A 70 -3.48 -9.57 -12.60
C PRO A 70 -2.09 -10.04 -13.05
N PHE A 71 -1.97 -11.29 -13.51
CA PHE A 71 -0.70 -11.82 -14.01
C PHE A 71 -0.29 -11.14 -15.30
N LEU A 72 -1.22 -10.90 -16.23
CA LEU A 72 -0.93 -10.12 -17.43
C LEU A 72 -0.54 -8.67 -17.07
N VAL A 73 -1.27 -8.02 -16.16
CA VAL A 73 -1.00 -6.64 -15.72
C VAL A 73 0.41 -6.50 -15.15
N PHE A 74 0.89 -7.49 -14.40
CA PHE A 74 2.26 -7.50 -13.86
C PHE A 74 3.33 -7.36 -14.95
N PHE A 75 3.12 -7.96 -16.12
CA PHE A 75 4.06 -7.87 -17.25
C PHE A 75 3.75 -6.70 -18.19
N THR A 76 2.48 -6.38 -18.43
CA THR A 76 2.08 -5.35 -19.39
C THR A 76 2.33 -3.93 -18.87
N ASN A 77 2.23 -3.70 -17.55
CA ASN A 77 2.43 -2.37 -16.96
C ASN A 77 3.85 -1.83 -17.25
N PRO A 78 4.94 -2.56 -16.94
CA PRO A 78 6.29 -2.13 -17.30
C PRO A 78 6.49 -1.98 -18.81
N LEU A 79 5.89 -2.86 -19.61
CA LEU A 79 6.02 -2.83 -21.08
C LEU A 79 5.41 -1.56 -21.69
N LEU A 80 4.19 -1.22 -21.29
CA LEU A 80 3.51 -0.01 -21.79
C LEU A 80 4.12 1.27 -21.23
N GLY A 81 4.61 1.24 -20.00
CA GLY A 81 5.45 2.31 -19.44
C GLY A 81 6.68 2.56 -20.31
N PHE A 82 7.44 1.51 -20.61
CA PHE A 82 8.63 1.59 -21.47
C PHE A 82 8.31 2.11 -22.88
N ILE A 83 7.19 1.68 -23.49
CA ILE A 83 6.75 2.19 -24.80
C ILE A 83 6.41 3.68 -24.72
N ALA A 84 5.73 4.11 -23.67
CA ALA A 84 5.39 5.52 -23.47
C ALA A 84 6.65 6.39 -23.24
N ASP A 85 7.60 5.90 -22.46
CA ASP A 85 8.88 6.55 -22.19
C ASP A 85 9.71 6.68 -23.48
N HIS A 86 9.82 5.60 -24.27
CA HIS A 86 10.61 5.58 -25.49
C HIS A 86 10.00 6.45 -26.60
N SER A 87 8.68 6.41 -26.74
CA SER A 87 7.95 7.24 -27.70
C SER A 87 7.92 8.72 -27.33
N ARG A 88 8.20 9.06 -26.06
CA ARG A 88 8.06 10.41 -25.46
C ARG A 88 6.67 11.03 -25.71
N ARG A 89 5.66 10.20 -25.90
CA ARG A 89 4.28 10.58 -26.30
C ARG A 89 3.26 9.96 -25.35
N TYR A 90 3.42 10.19 -24.04
CA TYR A 90 2.56 9.62 -22.99
C TYR A 90 1.06 9.82 -23.24
N LEU A 91 0.66 11.05 -23.60
CA LEU A 91 -0.75 11.40 -23.86
C LEU A 91 -1.32 10.66 -25.07
N SER A 92 -0.54 10.54 -26.15
CA SER A 92 -0.97 9.82 -27.35
C SER A 92 -1.09 8.32 -27.08
N THR A 93 -0.12 7.72 -26.38
CA THR A 93 -0.16 6.30 -25.99
C THR A 93 -1.37 6.01 -25.10
N PHE A 94 -1.63 6.87 -24.11
CA PHE A 94 -2.80 6.76 -23.25
C PHE A 94 -4.12 6.86 -24.05
N ASN A 95 -4.24 7.82 -24.97
CA ASN A 95 -5.44 7.99 -25.79
C ASN A 95 -5.68 6.83 -26.76
N ILE A 96 -4.62 6.27 -27.37
CA ILE A 96 -4.72 5.07 -28.21
C ILE A 96 -5.25 3.89 -27.39
N ILE A 97 -4.74 3.70 -26.16
CA ILE A 97 -5.22 2.67 -25.25
C ILE A 97 -6.70 2.87 -24.91
N LEU A 98 -7.15 4.09 -24.61
CA LEU A 98 -8.57 4.38 -24.36
C LEU A 98 -9.48 4.07 -25.56
N VAL A 99 -9.01 4.35 -26.78
CA VAL A 99 -9.75 3.98 -28.01
C VAL A 99 -9.87 2.46 -28.14
N ILE A 100 -8.77 1.73 -27.95
CA ILE A 100 -8.78 0.26 -28.01
C ILE A 100 -9.71 -0.33 -26.95
N ILE A 101 -9.65 0.18 -25.71
CA ILE A 101 -10.54 -0.25 -24.61
C ILE A 101 -12.01 -0.01 -25.00
N THR A 102 -12.33 1.17 -25.53
CA THR A 102 -13.70 1.54 -25.90
C THR A 102 -14.24 0.64 -27.00
N ILE A 103 -13.45 0.38 -28.04
CA ILE A 103 -13.82 -0.54 -29.12
C ILE A 103 -13.99 -1.96 -28.58
N THR A 104 -13.06 -2.43 -27.74
CA THR A 104 -13.08 -3.80 -27.18
C THR A 104 -14.36 -4.05 -26.40
N PHE A 105 -14.73 -3.14 -25.49
CA PHE A 105 -15.96 -3.30 -24.70
C PHE A 105 -17.23 -3.04 -25.54
N ALA A 106 -17.20 -2.13 -26.52
CA ALA A 106 -18.33 -1.94 -27.42
C ALA A 106 -18.62 -3.20 -28.25
N VAL A 107 -17.57 -3.83 -28.79
CA VAL A 107 -17.68 -5.13 -29.50
C VAL A 107 -18.20 -6.20 -28.55
N GLN A 108 -17.69 -6.28 -27.32
CA GLN A 108 -18.13 -7.26 -26.33
C GLN A 108 -19.62 -7.13 -25.99
N PHE A 109 -20.14 -5.91 -25.84
CA PHE A 109 -21.57 -5.68 -25.59
C PHE A 109 -22.45 -5.93 -26.82
N GLY A 110 -21.89 -5.79 -28.03
CA GLY A 110 -22.54 -6.10 -29.29
C GLY A 110 -22.61 -7.59 -29.64
N LEU A 111 -21.87 -8.44 -28.94
CA LEU A 111 -21.98 -9.89 -29.11
C LEU A 111 -23.35 -10.40 -28.63
N PRO A 112 -23.91 -11.43 -29.30
CA PRO A 112 -25.14 -12.05 -28.84
C PRO A 112 -24.92 -12.80 -27.52
N SER A 113 -25.95 -12.85 -26.68
CA SER A 113 -25.92 -13.65 -25.45
C SER A 113 -25.74 -15.15 -25.75
N VAL A 114 -25.02 -15.85 -24.87
CA VAL A 114 -24.85 -17.31 -24.92
C VAL A 114 -26.22 -17.94 -24.70
N LYS A 115 -26.68 -18.77 -25.64
CA LYS A 115 -28.01 -19.38 -25.57
C LYS A 115 -27.92 -20.72 -24.86
N SER A 116 -28.77 -20.93 -23.86
CA SER A 116 -29.04 -22.27 -23.33
C SER A 116 -30.30 -22.84 -23.96
N ARG A 117 -30.46 -24.16 -23.87
CA ARG A 117 -31.77 -24.78 -24.02
C ARG A 117 -32.63 -24.43 -22.80
N ASN A 118 -33.94 -24.42 -23.02
CA ASN A 118 -34.91 -24.29 -21.93
C ASN A 118 -34.98 -25.62 -21.17
N ILE A 119 -35.40 -25.55 -19.91
CA ILE A 119 -35.51 -26.74 -19.06
C ILE A 119 -36.81 -27.44 -19.45
N GLU A 120 -36.69 -28.63 -20.02
CA GLU A 120 -37.83 -29.50 -20.30
C GLU A 120 -38.27 -30.21 -19.02
N ALA A 121 -39.58 -30.23 -18.80
CA ALA A 121 -40.23 -30.78 -17.63
C ALA A 121 -41.41 -31.66 -18.05
N GLU A 122 -41.72 -32.66 -17.24
CA GLU A 122 -42.84 -33.57 -17.43
C GLU A 122 -43.83 -33.41 -16.28
N LEU A 123 -45.09 -33.12 -16.59
CA LEU A 123 -46.16 -33.09 -15.61
C LEU A 123 -46.77 -34.49 -15.48
N VAL A 124 -46.80 -35.00 -14.26
CA VAL A 124 -47.23 -36.36 -13.92
C VAL A 124 -48.37 -36.31 -12.90
N ASP A 125 -49.39 -37.13 -13.13
CA ASP A 125 -50.48 -37.34 -12.17
C ASP A 125 -50.21 -38.58 -11.30
N MET A 126 -50.17 -38.36 -9.99
CA MET A 126 -49.97 -39.40 -8.97
C MET A 126 -51.32 -39.97 -8.56
N HIS A 127 -51.75 -41.07 -9.18
CA HIS A 127 -53.05 -41.72 -8.94
C HIS A 127 -53.11 -42.48 -7.60
N TYR A 128 -52.93 -41.81 -6.45
CA TYR A 128 -52.97 -42.47 -5.14
C TYR A 128 -54.26 -42.16 -4.36
N THR A 129 -54.83 -40.95 -4.48
CA THR A 129 -56.15 -40.55 -3.94
C THR A 129 -56.73 -39.32 -4.68
N ASP A 130 -58.03 -39.04 -4.48
CA ASP A 130 -58.79 -37.90 -5.04
C ASP A 130 -58.27 -36.47 -4.63
N LYS A 131 -57.15 -36.42 -3.90
CA LYS A 131 -56.47 -35.22 -3.37
C LYS A 131 -54.96 -35.19 -3.64
N SER A 132 -54.43 -36.06 -4.51
CA SER A 132 -52.99 -36.12 -4.79
C SER A 132 -52.54 -34.87 -5.57
N PRO A 133 -51.41 -34.23 -5.21
CA PRO A 133 -50.86 -33.12 -5.98
C PRO A 133 -50.30 -33.61 -7.32
N TYR A 134 -50.33 -32.74 -8.33
CA TYR A 134 -49.62 -32.98 -9.59
C TYR A 134 -48.12 -32.79 -9.34
N GLU A 135 -47.27 -33.61 -9.98
CA GLU A 135 -45.81 -33.50 -9.84
C GLU A 135 -45.18 -33.05 -11.16
N LEU A 136 -44.36 -32.02 -11.10
CA LEU A 136 -43.52 -31.58 -12.19
C LEU A 136 -42.11 -32.17 -12.02
N ASN A 137 -41.74 -33.06 -12.93
CA ASN A 137 -40.44 -33.73 -12.95
C ASN A 137 -39.55 -33.12 -14.03
N PHE A 138 -38.39 -32.59 -13.67
CA PHE A 138 -37.47 -32.01 -14.64
C PHE A 138 -36.04 -32.14 -14.17
N CYS A 139 -35.09 -31.98 -15.08
CA CYS A 139 -33.70 -32.04 -14.73
C CYS A 139 -33.01 -30.71 -15.00
N ALA A 140 -32.26 -30.22 -14.00
CA ALA A 140 -31.52 -28.97 -14.13
C ALA A 140 -30.22 -29.00 -13.30
N SER A 141 -29.40 -27.94 -13.38
CA SER A 141 -28.17 -27.87 -12.58
C SER A 141 -28.48 -27.80 -11.08
N GLN A 142 -27.52 -28.20 -10.24
CA GLN A 142 -27.63 -28.12 -8.77
C GLN A 142 -27.91 -26.69 -8.25
N GLU A 143 -27.60 -25.67 -9.05
CA GLU A 143 -27.80 -24.26 -8.70
C GLU A 143 -29.27 -23.82 -8.74
N VAL A 144 -30.13 -24.53 -9.49
CA VAL A 144 -31.54 -24.13 -9.72
C VAL A 144 -32.37 -24.18 -8.43
N ALA A 145 -32.17 -25.19 -7.59
CA ALA A 145 -32.95 -25.41 -6.37
C ALA A 145 -32.25 -24.93 -5.09
N THR A 146 -30.92 -25.06 -5.02
CA THR A 146 -30.15 -24.72 -3.81
C THR A 146 -30.12 -23.22 -3.52
N LYS A 147 -30.36 -22.39 -4.54
CA LYS A 147 -30.20 -20.94 -4.42
C LYS A 147 -31.45 -20.19 -3.98
N CYS A 148 -32.62 -20.83 -3.84
CA CYS A 148 -33.84 -20.16 -3.38
C CYS A 148 -34.10 -20.24 -1.87
N ALA A 149 -33.40 -21.12 -1.16
CA ALA A 149 -33.51 -21.33 0.28
C ALA A 149 -33.18 -20.09 1.14
N SER A 150 -32.32 -19.21 0.62
CA SER A 150 -31.61 -18.17 1.38
C SER A 150 -31.80 -16.75 0.83
N ARG A 151 -32.72 -16.54 -0.12
CA ARG A 151 -32.89 -15.27 -0.86
C ARG A 151 -34.04 -14.40 -0.34
N SER A 152 -34.03 -13.12 -0.74
CA SER A 152 -35.26 -12.33 -0.78
C SER A 152 -36.23 -12.95 -1.80
N GLN A 153 -37.54 -12.72 -1.65
CA GLN A 153 -38.59 -13.36 -2.48
C GLN A 153 -38.46 -13.11 -4.01
N CYS A 154 -37.57 -12.22 -4.45
CA CYS A 154 -37.35 -11.88 -5.85
C CYS A 154 -36.36 -12.87 -6.51
N GLY A 155 -36.77 -13.53 -7.61
CA GLY A 155 -35.91 -14.47 -8.35
C GLY A 155 -36.14 -15.96 -8.07
N CYS A 156 -37.14 -16.28 -7.24
CA CYS A 156 -37.57 -17.65 -6.93
C CYS A 156 -38.95 -17.99 -7.47
N SER A 157 -39.44 -17.16 -8.40
CA SER A 157 -40.66 -17.42 -9.16
C SER A 157 -40.31 -18.09 -10.48
N TYR A 158 -40.90 -19.25 -10.71
CA TYR A 158 -40.76 -20.09 -11.88
C TYR A 158 -42.11 -20.19 -12.58
N GLN A 159 -42.08 -20.30 -13.89
CA GLN A 159 -43.26 -20.47 -14.73
C GLN A 159 -43.03 -21.66 -15.66
N ALA A 160 -43.84 -22.71 -15.52
CA ALA A 160 -43.86 -23.84 -16.42
C ALA A 160 -44.97 -23.65 -17.46
N ASN A 161 -44.59 -23.54 -18.74
CA ASN A 161 -45.54 -23.49 -19.85
C ASN A 161 -45.73 -24.91 -20.39
N CYS A 162 -46.92 -25.48 -20.17
CA CYS A 162 -47.25 -26.88 -20.45
C CYS A 162 -48.12 -27.04 -21.69
N THR A 163 -47.87 -28.11 -22.44
CA THR A 163 -48.67 -28.58 -23.57
C THR A 163 -49.10 -30.02 -23.33
N PHE A 164 -50.41 -30.28 -23.39
CA PHE A 164 -50.96 -31.62 -23.19
C PHE A 164 -50.46 -32.62 -24.23
N HIS A 165 -50.31 -33.87 -23.79
CA HIS A 165 -49.93 -34.98 -24.64
C HIS A 165 -51.18 -35.83 -24.95
N ASP A 166 -51.81 -35.62 -26.11
CA ASP A 166 -52.92 -36.47 -26.56
C ASP A 166 -52.38 -37.84 -27.01
N SER A 167 -52.61 -38.89 -26.21
CA SER A 167 -52.22 -40.26 -26.55
C SER A 167 -53.40 -41.22 -26.68
N ILE A 168 -54.61 -40.74 -27.01
CA ILE A 168 -55.73 -41.62 -27.38
C ILE A 168 -56.58 -40.98 -28.50
N ASN A 169 -56.48 -41.55 -29.71
CA ASN A 169 -57.37 -41.43 -30.87
C ASN A 169 -57.80 -40.00 -31.29
N ALA A 170 -56.93 -39.37 -32.07
CA ALA A 170 -57.23 -38.17 -32.83
C ALA A 170 -58.16 -38.48 -34.00
N GLU A 171 -59.47 -38.26 -33.84
CA GLU A 171 -60.31 -37.87 -34.97
C GLU A 171 -61.13 -36.58 -34.74
N ASP A 172 -61.23 -36.02 -33.53
CA ASP A 172 -62.17 -34.90 -33.33
C ASP A 172 -61.74 -33.71 -32.44
N PHE A 173 -60.45 -33.52 -32.12
CA PHE A 173 -60.04 -32.34 -31.32
C PHE A 173 -58.78 -31.64 -31.84
N ASN A 174 -59.00 -30.60 -32.64
CA ASN A 174 -57.95 -29.78 -33.26
C ASN A 174 -57.52 -28.59 -32.37
N GLN A 175 -57.35 -28.79 -31.07
CA GLN A 175 -56.87 -27.74 -30.16
C GLN A 175 -55.84 -28.28 -29.16
N THR A 176 -54.56 -28.02 -29.44
CA THR A 176 -53.47 -28.13 -28.47
C THR A 176 -53.69 -27.08 -27.37
N GLN A 177 -54.27 -27.49 -26.24
CA GLN A 177 -54.45 -26.60 -25.09
C GLN A 177 -53.09 -26.37 -24.41
N LYS A 178 -52.69 -25.09 -24.36
CA LYS A 178 -51.51 -24.63 -23.61
C LYS A 178 -51.96 -24.01 -22.30
N PHE A 179 -51.27 -24.30 -21.21
CA PHE A 179 -51.50 -23.67 -19.92
C PHE A 179 -50.18 -23.34 -19.24
N SER A 180 -50.18 -22.37 -18.33
CA SER A 180 -48.99 -22.00 -17.57
C SER A 180 -49.22 -22.19 -16.08
N LEU A 181 -48.24 -22.79 -15.41
CA LEU A 181 -48.21 -23.02 -13.98
C LEU A 181 -47.13 -22.14 -13.36
N ASN A 182 -47.53 -21.29 -12.42
CA ASN A 182 -46.58 -20.54 -11.61
C ASN A 182 -46.28 -21.34 -10.35
N PHE A 183 -45.01 -21.54 -10.07
CA PHE A 183 -44.57 -22.24 -8.86
C PHE A 183 -43.33 -21.57 -8.28
N THR A 184 -43.12 -21.78 -6.99
CA THR A 184 -41.95 -21.31 -6.28
C THR A 184 -41.14 -22.51 -5.82
N MET A 185 -39.84 -22.49 -6.07
CA MET A 185 -38.94 -23.54 -5.61
C MET A 185 -38.35 -23.12 -4.26
N ASN A 186 -38.51 -23.93 -3.21
CA ASN A 186 -37.90 -23.71 -1.90
C ASN A 186 -37.11 -24.95 -1.45
N ALA A 187 -35.98 -24.78 -0.76
CA ALA A 187 -35.11 -25.88 -0.31
C ALA A 187 -35.81 -26.98 0.48
N ASN A 188 -36.89 -26.64 1.17
CA ASN A 188 -37.63 -27.57 2.02
C ASN A 188 -38.65 -28.42 1.24
N ASP A 189 -38.96 -28.09 -0.01
CA ASP A 189 -39.97 -28.78 -0.82
C ASP A 189 -39.39 -29.95 -1.65
N PHE A 190 -38.12 -30.32 -1.45
CA PHE A 190 -37.42 -31.25 -2.34
C PHE A 190 -37.17 -32.63 -1.74
N THR A 191 -37.77 -33.66 -2.34
CA THR A 191 -37.31 -35.05 -2.20
C THR A 191 -36.29 -35.36 -3.29
N ILE A 192 -35.00 -35.27 -2.97
CA ILE A 192 -33.95 -35.80 -3.85
C ILE A 192 -34.05 -37.32 -3.82
N LYS A 193 -34.70 -37.92 -4.83
CA LYS A 193 -34.45 -39.34 -5.12
C LYS A 193 -33.04 -39.42 -5.71
N LYS A 194 -32.04 -39.72 -4.87
CA LYS A 194 -30.81 -40.36 -5.35
C LYS A 194 -31.27 -41.72 -5.88
N ASN A 195 -31.64 -41.79 -7.16
CA ASN A 195 -31.78 -43.07 -7.81
C ASN A 195 -30.38 -43.69 -7.79
N ASP A 196 -30.24 -44.88 -7.22
CA ASP A 196 -29.11 -45.78 -7.48
C ASP A 196 -29.13 -46.12 -8.97
N VAL A 197 -28.60 -45.23 -9.82
CA VAL A 197 -28.46 -45.46 -11.26
C VAL A 197 -27.02 -45.86 -11.51
N THR A 198 -26.84 -47.12 -11.87
CA THR A 198 -25.57 -47.76 -12.19
C THR A 198 -24.99 -47.37 -13.56
N ASP A 199 -25.62 -46.44 -14.28
CA ASP A 199 -25.15 -45.94 -15.59
C ASP A 199 -24.59 -44.50 -15.50
N LEU A 200 -23.26 -44.38 -15.53
CA LEU A 200 -22.52 -43.11 -15.52
C LEU A 200 -22.74 -42.24 -16.78
N SER A 201 -23.38 -42.77 -17.82
CA SER A 201 -23.58 -42.11 -19.12
C SER A 201 -24.74 -41.11 -19.13
N GLU A 202 -25.80 -41.32 -18.34
CA GLU A 202 -26.93 -40.38 -18.23
C GLU A 202 -26.68 -39.23 -17.24
N LEU A 203 -25.86 -39.47 -16.21
CA LEU A 203 -25.41 -38.44 -15.27
C LEU A 203 -24.59 -37.33 -15.96
N GLN A 204 -23.98 -37.65 -17.10
CA GLN A 204 -23.14 -36.71 -17.85
C GLN A 204 -23.95 -35.74 -18.72
N ALA A 205 -25.23 -36.04 -18.98
CA ALA A 205 -26.14 -35.19 -19.75
C ALA A 205 -26.99 -34.26 -18.85
N CYS A 206 -27.19 -34.62 -17.58
CA CYS A 206 -28.18 -34.00 -16.72
C CYS A 206 -27.70 -33.82 -15.28
N GLY A 207 -27.83 -32.61 -14.72
CA GLY A 207 -27.30 -32.25 -13.40
C GLY A 207 -28.00 -33.00 -12.25
N ILE A 208 -29.19 -32.57 -11.87
CA ILE A 208 -30.02 -33.15 -10.81
C ILE A 208 -31.47 -33.25 -11.29
N ASN A 209 -32.11 -34.39 -11.02
CA ASN A 209 -33.54 -34.57 -11.23
C ASN A 209 -34.34 -33.96 -10.08
N TYR A 210 -35.21 -33.02 -10.41
CA TYR A 210 -36.10 -32.29 -9.51
C TYR A 210 -37.53 -32.80 -9.66
N GLN A 211 -38.22 -32.96 -8.52
CA GLN A 211 -39.66 -33.24 -8.44
C GLN A 211 -40.30 -32.12 -7.62
N VAL A 212 -41.29 -31.41 -8.19
CA VAL A 212 -41.97 -30.29 -7.53
C VAL A 212 -43.47 -30.52 -7.56
N SER A 213 -44.11 -30.51 -6.40
CA SER A 213 -45.57 -30.55 -6.31
C SER A 213 -46.17 -29.21 -6.77
N VAL A 214 -47.11 -29.27 -7.71
CA VAL A 214 -47.78 -28.10 -8.28
C VAL A 214 -49.29 -28.20 -8.11
N ASP A 215 -49.93 -27.06 -7.92
CA ASP A 215 -51.38 -26.97 -7.79
C ASP A 215 -52.09 -27.38 -9.09
N PRO A 216 -53.31 -27.95 -9.00
CA PRO A 216 -54.06 -28.44 -10.15
C PRO A 216 -54.30 -27.34 -11.19
N PRO A 217 -54.08 -27.61 -12.49
CA PRO A 217 -54.09 -26.59 -13.54
C PRO A 217 -55.46 -25.89 -13.70
N LEU A 218 -56.58 -26.53 -13.35
CA LEU A 218 -57.94 -25.99 -13.47
C LEU A 218 -58.91 -26.64 -12.47
N LYS A 219 -59.98 -25.94 -12.09
CA LYS A 219 -61.12 -26.50 -11.32
C LYS A 219 -61.53 -27.84 -11.93
N LYS A 220 -61.59 -28.90 -11.13
CA LYS A 220 -61.89 -30.35 -11.41
C LYS A 220 -62.94 -30.69 -12.50
N ARG A 221 -63.68 -29.74 -13.08
CA ARG A 221 -64.88 -29.99 -13.90
C ARG A 221 -64.66 -30.33 -15.37
N THR A 222 -63.50 -30.08 -15.97
CA THR A 222 -63.28 -30.32 -17.41
C THR A 222 -62.31 -31.46 -17.73
N LEU A 223 -61.43 -31.87 -16.81
CA LEU A 223 -60.47 -32.96 -17.06
C LEU A 223 -61.09 -34.36 -16.90
N GLY A 224 -62.12 -34.48 -16.04
CA GLY A 224 -62.76 -35.77 -15.73
C GLY A 224 -63.83 -36.24 -16.73
N GLN A 225 -64.09 -35.49 -17.81
CA GLN A 225 -65.08 -35.87 -18.81
C GLN A 225 -64.49 -36.48 -20.09
N SER A 226 -63.18 -36.36 -20.33
CA SER A 226 -62.52 -37.00 -21.49
C SER A 226 -61.75 -38.27 -21.16
N LEU A 227 -61.36 -38.50 -19.90
CA LEU A 227 -60.76 -39.75 -19.45
C LEU A 227 -61.87 -40.73 -19.08
N GLY A 228 -62.40 -41.39 -20.11
CA GLY A 228 -63.37 -42.47 -20.00
C GLY A 228 -62.93 -43.52 -18.97
N GLN A 229 -63.92 -43.99 -18.21
CA GLN A 229 -63.82 -45.05 -17.22
C GLN A 229 -62.98 -46.24 -17.70
N SER A 230 -61.73 -46.28 -17.26
CA SER A 230 -61.00 -47.52 -17.04
C SER A 230 -60.05 -47.24 -15.88
N THR A 231 -60.19 -48.01 -14.81
CA THR A 231 -59.31 -47.97 -13.65
C THR A 231 -57.86 -48.09 -14.11
N PRO A 232 -57.00 -47.06 -13.98
CA PRO A 232 -55.60 -47.25 -14.28
C PRO A 232 -54.98 -48.08 -13.17
N ALA A 233 -54.16 -49.04 -13.58
CA ALA A 233 -53.26 -49.76 -12.70
C ALA A 233 -52.41 -48.77 -11.88
N PHE A 234 -52.03 -49.19 -10.68
CA PHE A 234 -51.06 -48.51 -9.81
C PHE A 234 -49.87 -47.99 -10.64
N GLY A 235 -49.77 -46.67 -10.86
CA GLY A 235 -48.74 -46.09 -11.72
C GLY A 235 -48.94 -44.59 -11.98
N SER A 236 -47.84 -43.90 -12.28
CA SER A 236 -47.80 -42.49 -12.69
C SER A 236 -48.14 -42.33 -14.17
N THR A 237 -49.06 -41.41 -14.53
CA THR A 237 -49.40 -41.09 -15.93
C THR A 237 -48.82 -39.75 -16.35
N LYS A 238 -48.12 -39.72 -17.49
CA LYS A 238 -47.57 -38.49 -18.10
C LYS A 238 -48.70 -37.68 -18.74
N LEU A 239 -48.93 -36.47 -18.24
CA LEU A 239 -50.09 -35.63 -18.59
C LEU A 239 -49.74 -34.57 -19.64
N ALA A 240 -48.59 -33.92 -19.49
CA ALA A 240 -48.14 -32.83 -20.35
C ALA A 240 -46.61 -32.71 -20.38
N VAL A 241 -46.08 -32.15 -21.46
CA VAL A 241 -44.69 -31.70 -21.55
C VAL A 241 -44.67 -30.20 -21.29
N CYS A 242 -43.77 -29.76 -20.43
CA CYS A 242 -43.69 -28.39 -19.95
C CYS A 242 -42.30 -27.80 -20.19
N GLU A 243 -42.25 -26.50 -20.40
CA GLU A 243 -41.02 -25.73 -20.51
C GLU A 243 -40.92 -24.80 -19.30
N VAL A 244 -39.89 -24.97 -18.47
CA VAL A 244 -39.68 -24.17 -17.27
C VAL A 244 -38.88 -22.92 -17.63
N THR A 245 -39.49 -21.78 -17.35
CA THR A 245 -38.92 -20.44 -17.45
C THR A 245 -38.81 -19.82 -16.07
N CYS A 246 -37.86 -18.91 -15.90
CA CYS A 246 -37.60 -18.29 -14.60
C CYS A 246 -37.66 -16.79 -14.70
N SER A 247 -38.09 -16.16 -13.61
CA SER A 247 -38.07 -14.70 -13.43
C SER A 247 -36.69 -14.09 -13.70
N ILE A 248 -35.61 -14.86 -13.51
CA ILE A 248 -34.25 -14.48 -13.88
C ILE A 248 -33.66 -15.56 -14.79
N ALA A 249 -33.50 -15.21 -16.06
CA ALA A 249 -33.08 -16.14 -17.11
C ALA A 249 -31.75 -16.84 -16.81
N HIS A 250 -30.78 -16.14 -16.20
CA HIS A 250 -29.44 -16.69 -15.97
C HIS A 250 -29.35 -17.77 -14.88
N PHE A 251 -30.39 -17.93 -14.04
CA PHE A 251 -30.44 -18.99 -13.03
C PHE A 251 -31.09 -20.28 -13.55
N CYS A 252 -31.68 -20.27 -14.75
CA CYS A 252 -32.44 -21.40 -15.30
C CYS A 252 -32.04 -21.71 -16.73
N HIS A 253 -30.75 -21.93 -16.92
CA HIS A 253 -30.20 -22.37 -18.18
C HIS A 253 -29.99 -23.89 -18.16
N GLY A 254 -30.62 -24.58 -19.12
CA GLY A 254 -30.30 -25.98 -19.43
C GLY A 254 -28.93 -26.12 -20.09
N SER A 255 -28.67 -27.26 -20.75
CA SER A 255 -27.43 -27.44 -21.50
C SER A 255 -27.27 -26.37 -22.59
N ARG A 256 -26.04 -25.86 -22.76
CA ARG A 256 -25.72 -24.89 -23.82
C ARG A 256 -25.88 -25.55 -25.18
N TYR A 257 -26.25 -24.77 -26.19
CA TYR A 257 -26.25 -25.28 -27.56
C TYR A 257 -24.81 -25.69 -27.97
N PRO A 258 -24.67 -26.77 -28.75
CA PRO A 258 -23.37 -27.18 -29.28
C PRO A 258 -22.76 -26.04 -30.13
N ASN A 259 -21.43 -25.98 -30.19
CA ASN A 259 -20.64 -24.98 -30.94
C ASN A 259 -20.67 -23.54 -30.39
N GLN A 260 -21.12 -23.32 -29.15
CA GLN A 260 -21.04 -21.99 -28.51
C GLN A 260 -19.71 -21.69 -27.80
N MET A 261 -18.79 -22.66 -27.73
CA MET A 261 -17.47 -22.49 -27.11
C MET A 261 -16.66 -21.34 -27.74
N GLY A 262 -16.75 -21.18 -29.07
CA GLY A 262 -16.08 -20.07 -29.78
C GLY A 262 -16.54 -18.69 -29.29
N TYR A 263 -17.84 -18.52 -29.03
CA TYR A 263 -18.38 -17.26 -28.50
C TYR A 263 -17.85 -16.96 -27.09
N ILE A 264 -17.81 -17.98 -26.22
CA ILE A 264 -17.30 -17.84 -24.86
C ILE A 264 -15.81 -17.47 -24.87
N LEU A 265 -15.02 -18.08 -25.76
CA LEU A 265 -13.61 -17.72 -25.93
C LEU A 265 -13.44 -16.28 -26.42
N VAL A 266 -14.26 -15.82 -27.36
CA VAL A 266 -14.22 -14.41 -27.82
C VAL A 266 -14.62 -13.45 -26.69
N TYR A 267 -15.69 -13.74 -25.94
CA TYR A 267 -16.06 -12.96 -24.74
C TYR A 267 -14.91 -12.88 -23.73
N SER A 268 -14.26 -14.02 -23.48
CA SER A 268 -13.13 -14.13 -22.55
C SER A 268 -11.95 -13.30 -23.02
N LEU A 269 -11.55 -13.43 -24.28
CA LEU A 269 -10.41 -12.71 -24.86
C LEU A 269 -10.64 -11.20 -24.86
N LEU A 270 -11.83 -10.73 -25.24
CA LEU A 270 -12.17 -9.31 -25.21
C LEU A 270 -12.18 -8.77 -23.78
N PHE A 271 -12.74 -9.51 -22.83
CA PHE A 271 -12.76 -9.08 -21.43
C PHE A 271 -11.34 -9.03 -20.84
N VAL A 272 -10.50 -10.04 -21.08
CA VAL A 272 -9.09 -10.05 -20.65
C VAL A 272 -8.33 -8.87 -21.24
N LEU A 273 -8.44 -8.65 -22.55
CA LEU A 273 -7.76 -7.55 -23.25
C LEU A 273 -8.21 -6.19 -22.72
N GLY A 274 -9.54 -5.97 -22.68
CA GLY A 274 -10.13 -4.71 -22.24
C GLY A 274 -9.79 -4.41 -20.78
N ALA A 275 -9.94 -5.39 -19.88
CA ALA A 275 -9.64 -5.21 -18.45
C ALA A 275 -8.15 -5.05 -18.18
N ASN A 276 -7.27 -5.76 -18.91
CA ASN A 276 -5.83 -5.56 -18.81
C ASN A 276 -5.44 -4.14 -19.23
N LEU A 277 -5.87 -3.69 -20.41
CA LEU A 277 -5.60 -2.33 -20.89
C LEU A 277 -6.18 -1.25 -19.98
N LEU A 278 -7.38 -1.49 -19.43
CA LEU A 278 -8.00 -0.61 -18.45
C LEU A 278 -7.12 -0.47 -17.21
N GLN A 279 -6.52 -1.55 -16.69
CA GLN A 279 -5.58 -1.46 -15.57
C GLN A 279 -4.25 -0.77 -15.94
N ASN A 280 -3.71 -1.02 -17.14
CA ASN A 280 -2.50 -0.32 -17.60
C ASN A 280 -2.70 1.19 -17.75
N ALA A 281 -3.91 1.61 -18.13
CA ALA A 281 -4.26 3.03 -18.20
C ALA A 281 -4.18 3.72 -16.81
N ILE A 282 -4.42 3.02 -15.70
CA ILE A 282 -4.24 3.58 -14.34
C ILE A 282 -2.76 3.98 -14.14
N ALA A 283 -1.84 3.06 -14.49
CA ALA A 283 -0.40 3.29 -14.34
C ALA A 283 0.09 4.44 -15.24
N LEU A 284 -0.33 4.46 -16.52
CA LEU A 284 -0.01 5.56 -17.44
C LEU A 284 -0.60 6.90 -16.99
N GLY A 285 -1.82 6.90 -16.44
CA GLY A 285 -2.43 8.09 -15.86
C GLY A 285 -1.62 8.64 -14.69
N ALA A 286 -1.03 7.78 -13.86
CA ALA A 286 -0.09 8.21 -12.82
C ALA A 286 1.17 8.86 -13.43
N SER A 287 1.76 8.23 -14.45
CA SER A 287 2.92 8.80 -15.17
C SER A 287 2.61 10.17 -15.80
N ILE A 288 1.42 10.35 -16.39
CA ILE A 288 0.96 11.64 -16.91
C ILE A 288 0.88 12.68 -15.78
N GLY A 289 0.36 12.30 -14.62
CA GLY A 289 0.31 13.18 -13.45
C GLY A 289 1.69 13.63 -12.99
N PHE A 290 2.64 12.69 -12.85
CA PHE A 290 4.02 13.02 -12.50
C PHE A 290 4.73 13.87 -13.55
N ALA A 291 4.46 13.65 -14.84
CA ALA A 291 5.03 14.45 -15.92
C ALA A 291 4.45 15.87 -16.01
N THR A 292 3.23 16.08 -15.53
CA THR A 292 2.52 17.37 -15.62
C THR A 292 2.72 18.25 -14.38
N ILE A 293 2.95 17.65 -13.21
CA ILE A 293 3.01 18.36 -11.93
C ILE A 293 4.44 18.80 -11.62
N ASP A 294 4.64 20.07 -11.22
CA ASP A 294 5.94 20.61 -10.78
C ASP A 294 6.37 20.10 -9.40
N ARG A 295 5.40 19.86 -8.52
CA ARG A 295 5.60 19.41 -7.14
C ARG A 295 5.02 18.02 -6.94
N PRO A 296 5.82 16.93 -7.02
CA PRO A 296 5.28 15.56 -6.92
C PRO A 296 4.51 15.31 -5.61
N GLU A 297 4.80 16.06 -4.55
CA GLU A 297 4.09 16.03 -3.26
C GLU A 297 2.57 16.30 -3.36
N ILE A 298 2.12 17.09 -4.35
CA ILE A 298 0.69 17.39 -4.53
C ILE A 298 -0.04 16.37 -5.44
N PHE A 299 0.66 15.34 -5.93
CA PHE A 299 0.09 14.32 -6.80
C PHE A 299 -1.14 13.64 -6.17
N GLY A 300 -1.04 13.27 -4.88
CA GLY A 300 -2.13 12.64 -4.14
C GLY A 300 -3.39 13.51 -4.12
N GLN A 301 -3.25 14.84 -4.01
CA GLN A 301 -4.39 15.77 -4.02
C GLN A 301 -5.09 15.83 -5.38
N GLN A 302 -4.35 15.62 -6.47
CA GLN A 302 -4.96 15.56 -7.82
C GLN A 302 -5.66 14.22 -8.04
N ARG A 303 -5.07 13.13 -7.54
CA ARG A 303 -5.61 11.78 -7.68
C ARG A 303 -6.96 11.57 -6.98
N ILE A 304 -7.24 12.29 -5.90
CA ILE A 304 -8.53 12.23 -5.17
C ILE A 304 -9.73 12.42 -6.12
N TYR A 305 -9.62 13.26 -7.14
CA TYR A 305 -10.68 13.47 -8.13
C TYR A 305 -11.02 12.20 -8.92
N GLY A 306 -10.07 11.27 -9.05
CA GLY A 306 -10.31 9.94 -9.61
C GLY A 306 -11.28 9.12 -8.74
N THR A 307 -11.01 9.00 -7.44
CA THR A 307 -11.89 8.29 -6.49
C THR A 307 -13.30 8.91 -6.46
N ILE A 308 -13.39 10.24 -6.51
CA ILE A 308 -14.69 10.95 -6.60
C ILE A 308 -15.42 10.57 -7.89
N GLY A 309 -14.73 10.58 -9.03
CA GLY A 309 -15.28 10.19 -10.33
C GLY A 309 -15.79 8.74 -10.33
N PHE A 310 -15.00 7.81 -9.79
CA PHE A 310 -15.37 6.40 -9.69
C PHE A 310 -16.69 6.20 -8.94
N GLY A 311 -16.79 6.72 -7.70
CA GLY A 311 -17.98 6.54 -6.86
C GLY A 311 -19.23 7.23 -7.42
N ALA A 312 -19.08 8.46 -7.90
CA ALA A 312 -20.20 9.23 -8.45
C ALA A 312 -20.75 8.58 -9.74
N ALA A 313 -19.86 8.16 -10.65
CA ALA A 313 -20.27 7.57 -11.91
C ALA A 313 -20.83 6.15 -11.76
N ALA A 314 -20.26 5.33 -10.85
CA ALA A 314 -20.81 4.01 -10.51
C ALA A 314 -22.25 4.13 -9.98
N PHE A 315 -22.48 5.03 -9.01
CA PHE A 315 -23.83 5.28 -8.49
C PHE A 315 -24.77 5.82 -9.56
N GLY A 316 -24.33 6.79 -10.34
CA GLY A 316 -25.12 7.39 -11.42
C GLY A 316 -25.54 6.37 -12.47
N ALA A 317 -24.61 5.54 -12.95
CA ALA A 317 -24.91 4.49 -13.92
C ALA A 317 -25.92 3.47 -13.38
N SER A 318 -25.80 3.07 -12.12
CA SER A 318 -26.78 2.18 -11.48
C SER A 318 -28.18 2.79 -11.37
N ARG A 319 -28.30 4.10 -11.10
CA ARG A 319 -29.62 4.78 -11.09
C ARG A 319 -30.22 4.89 -12.49
N VAL A 320 -29.41 5.18 -13.50
CA VAL A 320 -29.88 5.24 -14.90
C VAL A 320 -30.32 3.85 -15.37
N TYR A 321 -29.59 2.80 -14.96
CA TYR A 321 -29.99 1.41 -15.22
C TYR A 321 -31.34 1.08 -14.57
N GLU A 322 -31.62 1.52 -13.34
CA GLU A 322 -32.94 1.31 -12.71
C GLU A 322 -34.09 1.92 -13.51
N TRP A 323 -33.85 3.04 -14.18
CA TRP A 323 -34.87 3.71 -14.98
C TRP A 323 -35.07 3.06 -16.36
N LEU A 324 -33.98 2.72 -17.05
CA LEU A 324 -34.03 2.21 -18.43
C LEU A 324 -34.08 0.68 -18.53
N GLN A 325 -33.75 -0.03 -17.45
CA GLN A 325 -33.75 -1.51 -17.36
C GLN A 325 -33.00 -2.19 -18.52
N THR A 326 -31.90 -1.58 -18.98
CA THR A 326 -31.10 -2.08 -20.09
C THR A 326 -29.61 -2.03 -19.78
N GLU A 327 -28.89 -3.12 -20.05
CA GLU A 327 -27.46 -3.23 -19.80
C GLU A 327 -26.62 -2.32 -20.72
N TYR A 328 -27.21 -1.86 -21.83
CA TYR A 328 -26.56 -0.93 -22.75
C TYR A 328 -26.27 0.44 -22.12
N VAL A 329 -26.94 0.79 -21.01
CA VAL A 329 -26.64 2.02 -20.25
C VAL A 329 -25.16 2.10 -19.88
N TYR A 330 -24.59 1.01 -19.38
CA TYR A 330 -23.21 1.00 -18.92
C TYR A 330 -22.23 1.27 -20.05
N ILE A 331 -22.39 0.61 -21.21
CA ILE A 331 -21.48 0.80 -22.34
C ILE A 331 -21.64 2.18 -22.98
N ILE A 332 -22.87 2.71 -23.08
CA ILE A 332 -23.10 4.06 -23.63
C ILE A 332 -22.44 5.12 -22.74
N MET A 333 -22.69 5.07 -21.42
CA MET A 333 -22.08 6.01 -20.47
C MET A 333 -20.56 5.86 -20.43
N PHE A 334 -20.04 4.63 -20.50
CA PHE A 334 -18.61 4.36 -20.59
C PHE A 334 -17.97 5.00 -21.82
N CYS A 335 -18.58 4.85 -23.00
CA CYS A 335 -18.12 5.46 -24.24
C CYS A 335 -18.12 7.00 -24.13
N ILE A 336 -19.17 7.60 -23.58
CA ILE A 336 -19.25 9.05 -23.37
C ILE A 336 -18.12 9.52 -22.45
N ALA A 337 -17.93 8.86 -21.31
CA ALA A 337 -16.88 9.23 -20.35
C ALA A 337 -15.46 9.10 -20.95
N ASN A 338 -15.19 8.05 -21.74
CA ASN A 338 -13.90 7.88 -22.42
C ASN A 338 -13.68 8.91 -23.53
N VAL A 339 -14.68 9.22 -24.35
CA VAL A 339 -14.57 10.25 -25.38
C VAL A 339 -14.29 11.62 -24.75
N LEU A 340 -14.98 11.95 -23.67
CA LEU A 340 -14.71 13.16 -22.90
C LEU A 340 -13.30 13.14 -22.30
N CYS A 341 -12.84 12.00 -21.78
CA CYS A 341 -11.49 11.86 -21.25
C CYS A 341 -10.42 12.10 -22.34
N ILE A 342 -10.57 11.49 -23.53
CA ILE A 342 -9.68 11.66 -24.68
C ILE A 342 -9.66 13.13 -25.14
N PHE A 343 -10.83 13.78 -25.15
CA PHE A 343 -10.93 15.19 -25.47
C PHE A 343 -10.14 16.04 -24.47
N VAL A 344 -10.34 15.83 -23.15
CA VAL A 344 -9.62 16.55 -22.10
C VAL A 344 -8.11 16.31 -22.16
N THR A 345 -7.67 15.07 -22.33
CA THR A 345 -6.23 14.74 -22.39
C THR A 345 -5.53 15.35 -23.59
N SER A 346 -6.26 15.61 -24.68
CA SER A 346 -5.73 16.27 -25.88
C SER A 346 -5.39 17.75 -25.65
N PHE A 347 -5.92 18.39 -24.60
CA PHE A 347 -5.55 19.74 -24.19
C PHE A 347 -4.42 19.79 -23.16
N ILE A 348 -4.03 18.67 -22.57
CA ILE A 348 -2.90 18.62 -21.64
C ILE A 348 -1.62 18.80 -22.43
N ARG A 349 -0.76 19.73 -22.00
CA ARG A 349 0.58 19.93 -22.57
C ARG A 349 1.61 19.49 -21.55
N ILE A 350 2.53 18.63 -21.98
CA ILE A 350 3.69 18.20 -21.19
C ILE A 350 4.90 18.88 -21.82
N GLU A 351 5.58 19.73 -21.05
CA GLU A 351 6.80 20.39 -21.51
C GLU A 351 7.97 19.38 -21.55
N PRO A 352 8.72 19.32 -22.68
CA PRO A 352 9.73 18.29 -22.90
C PRO A 352 10.97 18.41 -22.01
N GLU A 353 11.18 19.52 -21.31
CA GLU A 353 12.41 19.81 -20.55
C GLU A 353 12.52 18.96 -19.26
N LYS A 354 11.39 18.50 -18.70
CA LYS A 354 11.35 17.67 -17.48
C LYS A 354 11.60 16.17 -17.69
N LEU A 355 11.70 15.71 -18.94
CA LEU A 355 12.05 14.32 -19.25
C LEU A 355 13.54 14.00 -18.99
N ASN A 356 14.38 15.01 -18.79
CA ASN A 356 15.81 14.81 -18.51
C ASN A 356 16.12 14.62 -17.01
N ASP A 357 15.25 15.12 -16.12
CA ASP A 357 15.52 15.16 -14.67
C ASP A 357 14.95 13.96 -13.90
N GLY A 358 14.14 13.11 -14.54
CA GLY A 358 13.58 11.90 -13.92
C GLY A 358 14.58 10.74 -13.71
N THR A 359 15.87 10.94 -14.04
CA THR A 359 16.92 9.91 -13.93
C THR A 359 18.21 10.36 -13.25
N ALA A 360 18.27 11.55 -12.66
CA ALA A 360 19.46 12.00 -11.92
C ALA A 360 19.07 12.87 -10.73
N VAL A 361 18.77 12.25 -9.59
CA VAL A 361 18.94 12.92 -8.30
C VAL A 361 20.21 12.32 -7.69
N GLY A 362 21.27 13.12 -7.66
CA GLY A 362 22.51 12.84 -6.94
C GLY A 362 23.76 12.91 -7.83
N GLU A 363 24.33 14.10 -7.97
CA GLU A 363 25.74 14.41 -7.67
C GLU A 363 26.07 15.80 -8.25
N ASN A 364 25.90 16.85 -7.44
CA ASN A 364 26.81 17.99 -7.49
C ASN A 364 27.78 17.76 -6.33
N ILE A 365 28.80 16.94 -6.57
CA ILE A 365 30.02 16.97 -5.77
C ILE A 365 30.91 18.01 -6.45
N VAL A 366 31.07 19.13 -5.76
CA VAL A 366 32.17 20.06 -5.99
C VAL A 366 33.36 19.41 -5.29
N ASP A 367 34.24 18.79 -6.06
CA ASP A 367 35.60 18.52 -5.63
C ASP A 367 36.49 19.56 -6.34
N ASP A 368 36.98 20.50 -5.54
CA ASP A 368 38.09 21.39 -5.89
C ASP A 368 39.42 20.60 -5.84
N ASP A 369 40.40 21.12 -6.61
CA ASP A 369 41.86 20.88 -6.58
C ASP A 369 42.45 19.66 -7.35
N ASP A 370 42.99 19.92 -8.57
CA ASP A 370 44.45 20.10 -8.84
C ASP A 370 44.86 19.73 -10.30
N ASP A 371 45.42 20.74 -10.98
CA ASP A 371 46.49 20.83 -11.99
C ASP A 371 46.68 19.88 -13.20
N ASP A 372 46.89 20.57 -14.34
CA ASP A 372 47.74 20.30 -15.52
C ASP A 372 47.51 19.06 -16.42
N GLU A 373 46.95 19.30 -17.61
CA GLU A 373 47.69 19.16 -18.88
C GLU A 373 46.87 19.63 -20.11
N ILE A 374 47.52 20.42 -20.96
CA ILE A 374 47.04 20.87 -22.28
C ILE A 374 47.05 19.67 -23.24
N ASN A 375 45.94 19.35 -23.90
CA ASN A 375 45.95 18.69 -25.22
C ASN A 375 44.67 18.90 -26.08
N ASP A 376 44.87 19.67 -27.15
CA ASP A 376 44.35 19.60 -28.53
C ASP A 376 42.89 19.15 -28.83
N PRO A 377 42.06 20.01 -29.46
CA PRO A 377 40.67 19.68 -29.83
C PRO A 377 40.59 19.02 -31.22
N SER A 378 40.77 17.70 -31.31
CA SER A 378 40.45 16.98 -32.55
C SER A 378 40.13 15.49 -32.40
N THR A 379 39.12 15.13 -31.61
CA THR A 379 38.38 13.86 -31.82
C THR A 379 36.96 13.91 -31.23
N MET A 380 36.01 14.51 -31.95
CA MET A 380 34.60 14.19 -31.76
C MET A 380 34.33 12.79 -32.33
N LYS A 381 34.30 11.78 -31.46
CA LYS A 381 33.59 10.53 -31.71
C LYS A 381 32.33 10.52 -30.85
N ASP A 382 31.18 10.40 -31.51
CA ASP A 382 29.87 10.18 -30.91
C ASP A 382 29.87 8.94 -30.00
N GLU A 383 30.15 9.12 -28.70
CA GLU A 383 29.82 8.11 -27.71
C GLU A 383 28.34 8.21 -27.33
N LYS A 384 27.56 7.23 -27.78
CA LYS A 384 26.19 7.00 -27.35
C LYS A 384 26.15 6.81 -25.82
N PRO A 385 25.43 7.64 -25.05
CA PRO A 385 25.13 7.29 -23.67
C PRO A 385 24.03 6.20 -23.67
N LYS A 386 23.97 5.40 -22.60
CA LYS A 386 22.91 4.41 -22.25
C LYS A 386 23.25 2.93 -22.51
N LYS A 387 24.06 2.36 -21.61
CA LYS A 387 23.92 0.93 -21.21
C LYS A 387 24.44 0.61 -19.80
N LYS A 388 25.35 1.44 -19.24
CA LYS A 388 25.96 1.21 -17.91
C LYS A 388 25.06 1.60 -16.71
N SER A 389 24.15 2.58 -16.82
CA SER A 389 23.35 3.02 -15.66
C SER A 389 22.22 2.06 -15.25
N SER A 390 21.58 1.37 -16.21
CA SER A 390 20.46 0.45 -15.92
C SER A 390 20.90 -0.85 -15.25
N LEU A 391 22.10 -1.34 -15.58
CA LEU A 391 22.66 -2.57 -15.01
C LEU A 391 23.12 -2.36 -13.56
N PHE A 392 23.59 -1.15 -13.24
CA PHE A 392 23.97 -0.74 -11.88
C PHE A 392 22.75 -0.49 -10.97
N ALA A 393 21.64 0.00 -11.53
CA ALA A 393 20.37 0.12 -10.79
C ALA A 393 19.77 -1.25 -10.44
N LEU A 394 19.85 -2.23 -11.34
CA LEU A 394 19.35 -3.59 -11.11
C LEU A 394 20.14 -4.31 -10.01
N SER A 395 21.47 -4.15 -9.96
CA SER A 395 22.29 -4.78 -8.91
C SER A 395 21.99 -4.20 -7.52
N LYS A 396 21.81 -2.87 -7.40
CA LYS A 396 21.38 -2.22 -6.16
C LYS A 396 19.99 -2.69 -5.71
N LEU A 397 19.05 -2.86 -6.64
CA LEU A 397 17.72 -3.38 -6.34
C LEU A 397 17.76 -4.82 -5.80
N VAL A 398 18.56 -5.70 -6.41
CA VAL A 398 18.71 -7.09 -5.94
C VAL A 398 19.30 -7.14 -4.52
N VAL A 399 20.24 -6.26 -4.19
CA VAL A 399 20.78 -6.15 -2.82
C VAL A 399 19.71 -5.63 -1.86
N LEU A 400 18.92 -4.63 -2.27
CA LEU A 400 17.83 -4.09 -1.46
C LEU A 400 16.76 -5.14 -1.13
N LEU A 401 16.37 -5.96 -2.10
CA LEU A 401 15.37 -7.02 -1.93
C LEU A 401 15.80 -8.15 -0.98
N LYS A 402 17.09 -8.23 -0.64
CA LYS A 402 17.61 -9.20 0.34
C LYS A 402 17.51 -8.69 1.79
N ARG A 403 17.20 -7.42 2.02
CA ARG A 403 17.06 -6.90 3.39
C ARG A 403 15.78 -7.42 4.04
N VAL A 404 15.88 -7.78 5.31
CA VAL A 404 14.78 -8.42 6.07
C VAL A 404 13.57 -7.50 6.22
N ASP A 405 13.79 -6.20 6.44
CA ASP A 405 12.74 -5.18 6.53
C ASP A 405 11.97 -5.01 5.21
N VAL A 406 12.67 -5.04 4.07
CA VAL A 406 12.06 -5.04 2.74
C VAL A 406 11.24 -6.31 2.52
N ILE A 407 11.75 -7.48 2.90
CA ILE A 407 11.00 -8.74 2.78
C ILE A 407 9.71 -8.70 3.61
N ILE A 408 9.76 -8.24 4.86
CA ILE A 408 8.56 -8.09 5.71
C ILE A 408 7.56 -7.11 5.07
N PHE A 409 8.04 -6.01 4.50
CA PHE A 409 7.21 -5.05 3.78
C PHE A 409 6.55 -5.66 2.52
N LEU A 410 7.29 -6.45 1.74
CA LEU A 410 6.74 -7.14 0.57
C LEU A 410 5.75 -8.24 0.94
N ILE A 411 5.95 -8.95 2.06
CA ILE A 411 4.96 -9.88 2.60
C ILE A 411 3.67 -9.14 2.95
N LEU A 412 3.76 -7.98 3.61
CA LEU A 412 2.60 -7.14 3.91
C LEU A 412 1.86 -6.73 2.62
N SER A 413 2.63 -6.31 1.61
CA SER A 413 2.13 -5.98 0.29
C SER A 413 1.39 -7.14 -0.37
N PHE A 414 1.95 -8.35 -0.27
CA PHE A 414 1.37 -9.57 -0.83
C PHE A 414 0.07 -9.95 -0.12
N THR A 415 0.04 -9.93 1.22
CA THR A 415 -1.16 -10.21 2.03
C THR A 415 -2.29 -9.21 1.75
N TRP A 416 -1.95 -7.94 1.55
CA TRP A 416 -2.94 -6.94 1.10
C TRP A 416 -3.53 -7.33 -0.26
N GLY A 417 -2.68 -7.64 -1.24
CA GLY A 417 -3.09 -8.06 -2.58
C GLY A 417 -4.01 -9.29 -2.57
N MET A 418 -3.64 -10.32 -1.81
CA MET A 418 -4.42 -11.54 -1.66
C MET A 418 -5.80 -11.24 -1.07
N SER A 419 -5.86 -10.44 -0.01
CA SER A 419 -7.13 -10.08 0.65
C SER A 419 -8.02 -9.26 -0.27
N TYR A 420 -7.43 -8.29 -0.98
CA TYR A 420 -8.18 -7.46 -1.92
C TYR A 420 -8.77 -8.27 -3.09
N ALA A 421 -8.15 -9.37 -3.49
CA ALA A 421 -8.63 -10.24 -4.56
C ALA A 421 -10.03 -10.82 -4.30
N ALA A 422 -10.33 -11.18 -3.04
CA ALA A 422 -11.62 -11.76 -2.68
C ALA A 422 -12.77 -10.73 -2.72
N LEU A 423 -12.45 -9.43 -2.68
CA LEU A 423 -13.44 -8.36 -2.74
C LEU A 423 -13.90 -8.08 -4.18
N ASP A 424 -13.00 -8.04 -5.16
CA ASP A 424 -13.26 -7.34 -6.43
C ASP A 424 -13.48 -8.22 -7.70
N PRO A 425 -13.90 -9.48 -7.58
CA PRO A 425 -15.08 -9.87 -8.39
C PRO A 425 -16.15 -10.66 -7.61
N TYR A 426 -15.76 -11.33 -6.53
CA TYR A 426 -16.62 -12.27 -5.82
C TYR A 426 -17.69 -11.59 -4.96
N LEU A 427 -17.41 -10.40 -4.40
CA LEU A 427 -18.40 -9.65 -3.63
C LEU A 427 -19.58 -9.23 -4.50
N TYR A 428 -19.32 -8.71 -5.70
CA TYR A 428 -20.38 -8.29 -6.63
C TYR A 428 -21.19 -9.48 -7.13
N LEU A 429 -20.54 -10.62 -7.41
CA LEU A 429 -21.23 -11.87 -7.76
C LEU A 429 -22.07 -12.40 -6.59
N TYR A 430 -21.62 -12.26 -5.35
CA TYR A 430 -22.37 -12.67 -4.16
C TYR A 430 -23.62 -11.80 -3.94
N ILE A 431 -23.51 -10.49 -4.13
CA ILE A 431 -24.67 -9.57 -4.05
C ILE A 431 -25.71 -9.92 -5.12
N ASP A 432 -25.26 -10.25 -6.33
CA ASP A 432 -26.16 -10.69 -7.41
C ASP A 432 -26.83 -12.03 -7.10
N GLU A 433 -26.19 -12.91 -6.32
CA GLU A 433 -26.83 -14.15 -5.86
C GLU A 433 -27.84 -13.96 -4.73
N ILE A 434 -27.64 -13.00 -3.82
CA ILE A 434 -28.58 -12.74 -2.71
C ILE A 434 -29.76 -11.89 -3.18
N GLU A 435 -29.49 -10.83 -3.95
CA GLU A 435 -30.50 -9.83 -4.36
C GLU A 435 -30.35 -9.50 -5.86
N PRO A 436 -30.71 -10.43 -6.75
CA PRO A 436 -30.51 -10.26 -8.19
C PRO A 436 -31.31 -9.10 -8.79
N CYS A 437 -32.48 -8.78 -8.22
CA CYS A 437 -33.36 -7.74 -8.72
C CYS A 437 -32.82 -6.32 -8.47
N LYS A 438 -32.02 -6.13 -7.41
CA LYS A 438 -31.44 -4.83 -7.04
C LYS A 438 -29.91 -4.89 -6.94
N SER A 439 -29.27 -5.91 -7.50
CA SER A 439 -27.82 -6.14 -7.35
C SER A 439 -27.02 -4.95 -7.86
N ARG A 440 -27.26 -4.54 -9.11
CA ARG A 440 -26.64 -3.40 -9.78
C ARG A 440 -26.81 -2.09 -8.98
N SER A 441 -27.97 -1.92 -8.36
CA SER A 441 -28.32 -0.78 -7.53
C SER A 441 -27.50 -0.68 -6.25
N ILE A 442 -27.39 -1.82 -5.57
CA ILE A 442 -26.63 -1.99 -4.33
C ILE A 442 -25.14 -1.81 -4.62
N VAL A 443 -24.64 -2.43 -5.69
CA VAL A 443 -23.24 -2.31 -6.12
C VAL A 443 -22.86 -0.84 -6.38
N GLY A 444 -23.69 -0.08 -7.11
CA GLY A 444 -23.40 1.34 -7.34
C GLY A 444 -23.40 2.19 -6.07
N LEU A 445 -24.30 1.91 -5.13
CA LEU A 445 -24.33 2.61 -3.83
C LEU A 445 -23.15 2.21 -2.94
N MET A 446 -22.77 0.94 -2.94
CA MET A 446 -21.57 0.44 -2.28
C MET A 446 -20.32 1.15 -2.80
N SER A 447 -20.11 1.20 -4.12
CA SER A 447 -18.97 1.88 -4.73
C SER A 447 -18.88 3.36 -4.35
N LEU A 448 -20.02 4.05 -4.21
CA LEU A 448 -20.06 5.43 -3.72
C LEU A 448 -19.61 5.53 -2.26
N VAL A 449 -20.13 4.67 -1.38
CA VAL A 449 -19.75 4.65 0.04
C VAL A 449 -18.27 4.34 0.21
N SER A 450 -17.73 3.34 -0.52
CA SER A 450 -16.30 3.03 -0.50
C SER A 450 -15.47 4.22 -0.98
N SER A 451 -15.93 4.95 -2.00
CA SER A 451 -15.23 6.15 -2.50
C SER A 451 -15.23 7.29 -1.47
N ILE A 452 -16.34 7.53 -0.77
CA ILE A 452 -16.41 8.51 0.32
C ILE A 452 -15.46 8.12 1.45
N ALA A 453 -15.46 6.84 1.84
CA ALA A 453 -14.58 6.29 2.85
C ALA A 453 -13.10 6.47 2.48
N GLU A 454 -12.72 6.19 1.23
CA GLU A 454 -11.35 6.36 0.74
C GLU A 454 -10.91 7.82 0.75
N VAL A 455 -11.72 8.74 0.22
CA VAL A 455 -11.39 10.18 0.22
C VAL A 455 -11.22 10.70 1.64
N SER A 456 -12.09 10.29 2.57
CA SER A 456 -11.99 10.67 3.98
C SER A 456 -10.73 10.10 4.65
N ALA A 457 -10.36 8.85 4.35
CA ALA A 457 -9.17 8.21 4.86
C ALA A 457 -7.90 8.92 4.39
N LEU A 458 -7.79 9.22 3.10
CA LEU A 458 -6.64 9.94 2.54
C LEU A 458 -6.44 11.31 3.22
N TYR A 459 -7.52 11.99 3.60
CA TYR A 459 -7.46 13.29 4.29
C TYR A 459 -6.90 13.19 5.73
N VAL A 460 -7.16 12.08 6.44
CA VAL A 460 -6.73 11.92 7.84
C VAL A 460 -5.53 10.99 8.02
N ALA A 461 -5.11 10.26 6.97
CA ALA A 461 -4.10 9.21 7.03
C ALA A 461 -2.81 9.63 7.73
N GLY A 462 -2.21 10.77 7.36
CA GLY A 462 -0.97 11.24 7.99
C GLY A 462 -1.11 11.52 9.49
N ARG A 463 -2.28 11.99 9.95
CA ARG A 463 -2.55 12.19 11.39
C ARG A 463 -2.68 10.85 12.11
N VAL A 464 -3.39 9.90 11.50
CA VAL A 464 -3.60 8.55 12.04
C VAL A 464 -2.28 7.78 12.12
N LEU A 465 -1.47 7.78 11.06
CA LEU A 465 -0.19 7.08 11.01
C LEU A 465 0.84 7.68 11.96
N LYS A 466 0.86 9.01 12.11
CA LYS A 466 1.71 9.66 13.11
C LYS A 466 1.31 9.32 14.54
N PHE A 467 0.00 9.18 14.82
CA PHE A 467 -0.49 8.84 16.14
C PHE A 467 -0.26 7.37 16.51
N LEU A 468 -0.57 6.45 15.59
CA LEU A 468 -0.50 5.00 15.83
C LEU A 468 0.90 4.42 15.60
N GLY A 469 1.68 5.04 14.72
CA GLY A 469 2.89 4.45 14.14
C GLY A 469 2.56 3.41 13.06
N THR A 470 3.48 3.22 12.12
CA THR A 470 3.27 2.36 10.93
C THR A 470 3.10 0.88 11.27
N ASN A 471 3.69 0.39 12.37
CA ASN A 471 3.60 -1.00 12.78
C ASN A 471 2.23 -1.34 13.40
N VAL A 472 1.74 -0.54 14.35
CA VAL A 472 0.43 -0.75 14.96
C VAL A 472 -0.69 -0.52 13.95
N ALA A 473 -0.55 0.48 13.07
CA ALA A 473 -1.48 0.71 11.99
C ALA A 473 -1.62 -0.52 11.06
N SER A 474 -0.51 -1.21 10.76
CA SER A 474 -0.52 -2.44 9.95
C SER A 474 -1.40 -3.54 10.60
N ILE A 475 -1.30 -3.71 11.92
CA ILE A 475 -2.10 -4.69 12.68
C ILE A 475 -3.60 -4.33 12.62
N ILE A 476 -3.93 -3.06 12.88
CA ILE A 476 -5.32 -2.58 12.88
C ILE A 476 -5.98 -2.79 11.50
N ILE A 477 -5.23 -2.59 10.42
CA ILE A 477 -5.74 -2.77 9.06
C ILE A 477 -6.08 -4.24 8.78
N PHE A 478 -5.24 -5.20 9.17
CA PHE A 478 -5.58 -6.62 8.96
C PHE A 478 -6.71 -7.11 9.87
N LEU A 479 -6.82 -6.56 11.10
CA LEU A 479 -8.01 -6.75 11.93
C LEU A 479 -9.27 -6.17 11.27
N ALA A 480 -9.17 -5.00 10.64
CA ALA A 480 -10.26 -4.39 9.89
C ALA A 480 -10.66 -5.23 8.67
N PHE A 481 -9.72 -5.85 7.95
CA PHE A 481 -10.02 -6.86 6.93
C PHE A 481 -10.76 -8.07 7.52
N ALA A 482 -10.31 -8.61 8.65
CA ALA A 482 -10.95 -9.76 9.29
C ALA A 482 -12.42 -9.43 9.66
N VAL A 483 -12.65 -8.27 10.29
CA VAL A 483 -14.01 -7.79 10.62
C VAL A 483 -14.85 -7.59 9.36
N ARG A 484 -14.28 -6.98 8.31
CA ARG A 484 -14.97 -6.77 7.02
C ARG A 484 -15.47 -8.08 6.42
N PHE A 485 -14.59 -9.07 6.34
CA PHE A 485 -14.91 -10.38 5.79
C PHE A 485 -15.88 -11.19 6.66
N SER A 486 -15.72 -11.14 8.00
CA SER A 486 -16.69 -11.73 8.92
C SER A 486 -18.08 -11.11 8.74
N GLY A 487 -18.16 -9.79 8.54
CA GLY A 487 -19.41 -9.11 8.24
C GLY A 487 -20.10 -9.69 7.01
N TYR A 488 -19.40 -9.86 5.87
CA TYR A 488 -20.00 -10.45 4.67
C TYR A 488 -20.51 -11.89 4.87
N TYR A 489 -19.87 -12.67 5.74
CA TYR A 489 -20.33 -14.01 6.08
C TYR A 489 -21.68 -13.99 6.84
N PHE A 490 -21.87 -13.06 7.78
CA PHE A 490 -23.08 -12.98 8.60
C PHE A 490 -24.22 -12.18 7.97
N ILE A 491 -23.98 -11.48 6.85
CA ILE A 491 -25.00 -10.68 6.19
C ILE A 491 -26.07 -11.57 5.56
N THR A 492 -27.30 -11.42 6.04
CA THR A 492 -28.50 -12.02 5.47
C THR A 492 -29.34 -11.01 4.67
N ALA A 493 -29.30 -9.73 5.03
CA ALA A 493 -30.02 -8.67 4.32
C ALA A 493 -29.08 -7.84 3.42
N PRO A 494 -29.40 -7.64 2.12
CA PRO A 494 -28.47 -7.05 1.15
C PRO A 494 -27.99 -5.63 1.47
N TYR A 495 -28.78 -4.81 2.17
CA TYR A 495 -28.37 -3.43 2.44
C TYR A 495 -27.21 -3.33 3.45
N TYR A 496 -26.96 -4.36 4.26
CA TYR A 496 -25.85 -4.37 5.21
C TYR A 496 -24.47 -4.47 4.54
N PHE A 497 -24.39 -4.90 3.27
CA PHE A 497 -23.14 -4.84 2.49
C PHE A 497 -22.56 -3.41 2.45
N ILE A 498 -23.43 -2.40 2.35
CA ILE A 498 -23.06 -0.98 2.31
C ILE A 498 -22.37 -0.54 3.60
N CYS A 499 -22.80 -1.04 4.75
CA CYS A 499 -22.19 -0.70 6.04
C CYS A 499 -20.75 -1.21 6.10
N MET A 500 -20.53 -2.47 5.68
CA MET A 500 -19.20 -3.09 5.69
C MET A 500 -18.23 -2.42 4.72
N GLU A 501 -18.73 -1.83 3.62
CA GLU A 501 -17.91 -1.04 2.70
C GLU A 501 -17.25 0.18 3.33
N SER A 502 -17.80 0.72 4.42
CA SER A 502 -17.17 1.82 5.14
C SER A 502 -15.77 1.44 5.65
N MET A 503 -15.48 0.15 5.86
CA MET A 503 -14.15 -0.34 6.25
C MET A 503 -13.10 -0.21 5.13
N HIS A 504 -13.50 0.12 3.90
CA HIS A 504 -12.58 0.51 2.83
C HIS A 504 -11.70 1.71 3.21
N PHE A 505 -12.17 2.53 4.17
CA PHE A 505 -11.38 3.54 4.86
C PHE A 505 -10.02 2.99 5.33
N PHE A 506 -10.00 1.86 6.05
CA PHE A 506 -8.76 1.26 6.56
C PHE A 506 -8.07 0.41 5.49
N ASN A 507 -8.86 -0.43 4.82
CA ASN A 507 -8.37 -1.52 3.97
C ASN A 507 -7.75 -1.04 2.65
N PHE A 508 -8.07 0.18 2.23
CA PHE A 508 -7.47 0.79 1.05
C PHE A 508 -6.96 2.20 1.35
N GLY A 509 -7.78 3.07 1.94
CA GLY A 509 -7.42 4.46 2.18
C GLY A 509 -6.18 4.67 3.06
N ILE A 510 -6.24 4.22 4.32
CA ILE A 510 -5.10 4.31 5.25
C ILE A 510 -3.95 3.39 4.81
N LEU A 511 -4.27 2.17 4.36
CA LEU A 511 -3.26 1.21 3.93
C LEU A 511 -2.42 1.72 2.76
N TYR A 512 -3.03 2.38 1.77
CA TYR A 512 -2.30 2.93 0.63
C TYR A 512 -1.22 3.93 1.07
N VAL A 513 -1.57 4.85 1.98
CA VAL A 513 -0.62 5.85 2.52
C VAL A 513 0.45 5.19 3.39
N LEU A 514 0.08 4.18 4.18
CA LEU A 514 1.02 3.39 4.97
C LEU A 514 2.06 2.71 4.07
N MET A 515 1.65 2.19 2.91
CA MET A 515 2.55 1.56 1.96
C MET A 515 3.56 2.54 1.37
N THR A 516 3.11 3.73 0.98
CA THR A 516 4.00 4.77 0.45
C THR A 516 4.98 5.24 1.52
N GLU A 517 4.52 5.50 2.74
CA GLU A 517 5.38 5.96 3.84
C GLU A 517 6.40 4.89 4.27
N LYS A 518 5.99 3.61 4.34
CA LYS A 518 6.92 2.51 4.63
C LYS A 518 7.97 2.34 3.54
N ALA A 519 7.57 2.36 2.27
CA ALA A 519 8.51 2.27 1.16
C ALA A 519 9.55 3.41 1.20
N ASP A 520 9.10 4.63 1.51
CA ASP A 520 9.99 5.80 1.64
C ASP A 520 10.94 5.66 2.82
N SER A 521 10.47 5.14 3.95
CA SER A 521 11.31 4.97 5.15
C SER A 521 12.35 3.86 5.04
N ILE A 522 12.11 2.83 4.21
CA ILE A 522 12.96 1.64 4.10
C ILE A 522 13.94 1.77 2.93
N ALA A 523 13.52 2.43 1.85
CA ALA A 523 14.32 2.58 0.65
C ALA A 523 15.54 3.48 0.88
N PRO A 524 16.72 3.12 0.34
CA PRO A 524 17.84 4.03 0.23
C PRO A 524 17.48 5.27 -0.60
N ASP A 525 18.20 6.37 -0.40
CA ASP A 525 18.03 7.60 -1.17
C ASP A 525 18.06 7.31 -2.68
N GLY A 526 17.07 7.83 -3.40
CA GLY A 526 16.89 7.61 -4.83
C GLY A 526 16.20 6.29 -5.23
N LEU A 527 15.86 5.38 -4.30
CA LEU A 527 15.18 4.10 -4.61
C LEU A 527 13.74 3.99 -4.08
N SER A 528 13.22 5.03 -3.42
CA SER A 528 11.88 5.02 -2.82
C SER A 528 10.77 4.73 -3.84
N GLY A 529 10.75 5.44 -4.97
CA GLY A 529 9.78 5.21 -6.04
C GLY A 529 9.85 3.80 -6.64
N THR A 530 11.06 3.24 -6.76
CA THR A 530 11.25 1.85 -7.21
C THR A 530 10.68 0.86 -6.22
N LEU A 531 10.93 1.04 -4.92
CA LEU A 531 10.41 0.15 -3.89
C LEU A 531 8.88 0.24 -3.77
N GLN A 532 8.31 1.45 -3.90
CA GLN A 532 6.87 1.64 -4.01
C GLN A 532 6.28 0.89 -5.21
N GLY A 533 6.91 1.01 -6.38
CA GLY A 533 6.49 0.31 -7.60
C GLY A 533 6.53 -1.22 -7.46
N VAL A 534 7.61 -1.76 -6.87
CA VAL A 534 7.72 -3.20 -6.59
C VAL A 534 6.62 -3.65 -5.62
N ALA A 535 6.40 -2.93 -4.52
CA ALA A 535 5.35 -3.26 -3.57
C ALA A 535 3.95 -3.24 -4.21
N LEU A 536 3.61 -2.18 -4.95
CA LEU A 536 2.33 -2.11 -5.67
C LEU A 536 2.18 -3.23 -6.71
N GLY A 537 3.26 -3.61 -7.40
CA GLY A 537 3.30 -4.76 -8.31
C GLY A 537 3.07 -6.10 -7.59
N VAL A 538 3.63 -6.26 -6.39
CA VAL A 538 3.37 -7.43 -5.54
C VAL A 538 1.91 -7.44 -5.05
N SER A 539 1.33 -6.30 -4.70
CA SER A 539 -0.07 -6.22 -4.24
C SER A 539 -1.08 -6.45 -5.37
N PHE A 540 -1.07 -5.63 -6.42
CA PHE A 540 -2.09 -5.67 -7.47
C PHE A 540 -1.79 -6.66 -8.60
N GLY A 541 -0.56 -7.17 -8.70
CA GLY A 541 -0.16 -8.26 -9.59
C GLY A 541 -0.19 -9.60 -8.88
N LEU A 542 0.96 -10.02 -8.31
CA LEU A 542 1.17 -11.36 -7.77
C LEU A 542 0.20 -11.73 -6.63
N GLY A 543 0.04 -10.85 -5.64
CA GLY A 543 -0.84 -11.05 -4.49
C GLY A 543 -2.29 -11.15 -4.91
N ARG A 544 -2.77 -10.21 -5.73
CA ARG A 544 -4.14 -10.26 -6.27
C ARG A 544 -4.38 -11.51 -7.12
N GLY A 545 -3.42 -11.91 -7.95
CA GLY A 545 -3.50 -13.15 -8.75
C GLY A 545 -3.58 -14.42 -7.87
N ALA A 546 -2.71 -14.53 -6.86
CA ALA A 546 -2.72 -15.64 -5.90
C ALA A 546 -4.02 -15.68 -5.07
N GLY A 547 -4.51 -14.52 -4.63
CA GLY A 547 -5.78 -14.40 -3.93
C GLY A 547 -6.97 -14.82 -4.79
N LEU A 548 -6.99 -14.46 -6.08
CA LEU A 548 -8.04 -14.89 -7.02
C LEU A 548 -7.98 -16.40 -7.27
N LEU A 549 -6.80 -17.00 -7.39
CA LEU A 549 -6.66 -18.45 -7.50
C LEU A 549 -7.24 -19.16 -6.26
N ALA A 550 -6.85 -18.71 -5.07
CA ALA A 550 -7.35 -19.27 -3.81
C ALA A 550 -8.88 -19.08 -3.70
N ALA A 551 -9.38 -17.88 -3.99
CA ALA A 551 -10.80 -17.59 -3.97
C ALA A 551 -11.59 -18.44 -4.97
N SER A 552 -11.07 -18.62 -6.19
CA SER A 552 -11.72 -19.45 -7.22
C SER A 552 -11.81 -20.91 -6.79
N PHE A 553 -10.75 -21.45 -6.19
CA PHE A 553 -10.74 -22.83 -5.71
C PHE A 553 -11.74 -23.03 -4.57
N ILE A 554 -11.75 -22.12 -3.58
CA ILE A 554 -12.72 -22.17 -2.47
C ILE A 554 -14.15 -22.04 -3.00
N TYR A 555 -14.37 -21.12 -3.93
CA TYR A 555 -15.66 -20.89 -4.56
C TYR A 555 -16.16 -22.12 -5.33
N ALA A 556 -15.27 -22.87 -5.98
CA ALA A 556 -15.65 -24.09 -6.72
C ALA A 556 -16.06 -25.26 -5.81
N LEU A 557 -15.53 -25.31 -4.59
CA LEU A 557 -15.74 -26.42 -3.66
C LEU A 557 -16.75 -26.14 -2.55
N THR A 558 -17.10 -24.87 -2.32
CA THR A 558 -17.92 -24.45 -1.17
C THR A 558 -18.97 -23.42 -1.58
N GLN A 559 -19.89 -23.10 -0.66
CA GLN A 559 -20.85 -22.03 -0.87
C GLN A 559 -20.18 -20.65 -0.76
N GLN A 560 -20.74 -19.65 -1.44
CA GLN A 560 -20.18 -18.29 -1.50
C GLN A 560 -19.88 -17.64 -0.13
N PRO A 561 -20.72 -17.75 0.92
CA PRO A 561 -20.41 -17.14 2.22
C PRO A 561 -19.13 -17.70 2.85
N THR A 562 -18.84 -19.00 2.63
CA THR A 562 -17.67 -19.68 3.17
C THR A 562 -16.36 -19.08 2.65
N LEU A 563 -16.36 -18.54 1.42
CA LEU A 563 -15.21 -17.81 0.87
C LEU A 563 -14.79 -16.66 1.80
N PHE A 564 -15.75 -15.82 2.22
CA PHE A 564 -15.46 -14.68 3.07
C PHE A 564 -15.02 -15.12 4.47
N LEU A 565 -15.57 -16.20 5.02
CA LEU A 565 -15.11 -16.75 6.29
C LEU A 565 -13.64 -17.20 6.24
N VAL A 566 -13.24 -17.91 5.18
CA VAL A 566 -11.84 -18.34 5.01
C VAL A 566 -10.89 -17.15 4.91
N PHE A 567 -11.27 -16.11 4.15
CA PHE A 567 -10.47 -14.88 4.06
C PHE A 567 -10.47 -14.07 5.37
N ALA A 568 -11.53 -14.13 6.18
CA ALA A 568 -11.55 -13.54 7.51
C ALA A 568 -10.52 -14.21 8.43
N LEU A 569 -10.50 -15.55 8.46
CA LEU A 569 -9.54 -16.33 9.24
C LEU A 569 -8.10 -16.09 8.77
N PHE A 570 -7.87 -16.03 7.46
CA PHE A 570 -6.57 -15.69 6.88
C PHE A 570 -6.06 -14.32 7.37
N ASN A 571 -6.92 -13.29 7.34
CA ASN A 571 -6.56 -11.95 7.80
C ASN A 571 -6.37 -11.88 9.32
N LEU A 572 -7.14 -12.64 10.09
CA LEU A 572 -6.96 -12.76 11.54
C LEU A 572 -5.60 -13.39 11.88
N ILE A 573 -5.23 -14.47 11.19
CA ILE A 573 -3.92 -15.13 11.34
C ILE A 573 -2.80 -14.16 10.95
N ALA A 574 -2.94 -13.43 9.84
CA ALA A 574 -1.97 -12.42 9.44
C ALA A 574 -1.80 -11.36 10.53
N ALA A 575 -2.90 -10.83 11.10
CA ALA A 575 -2.84 -9.88 12.20
C ALA A 575 -2.11 -10.44 13.42
N ILE A 576 -2.36 -11.70 13.80
CA ILE A 576 -1.66 -12.37 14.91
C ILE A 576 -0.16 -12.46 14.63
N ILE A 577 0.24 -12.84 13.41
CA ILE A 577 1.66 -12.90 13.02
C ILE A 577 2.32 -11.52 13.15
N TYR A 578 1.65 -10.45 12.68
CA TYR A 578 2.17 -9.09 12.83
C TYR A 578 2.25 -8.62 14.29
N ILE A 579 1.29 -9.02 15.13
CA ILE A 579 1.31 -8.76 16.58
C ILE A 579 2.53 -9.44 17.22
N LEU A 580 2.76 -10.72 16.92
CA LEU A 580 3.93 -11.46 17.43
C LEU A 580 5.24 -10.82 16.97
N GLY A 581 5.34 -10.46 15.69
CA GLY A 581 6.51 -9.76 15.13
C GLY A 581 6.76 -8.41 15.80
N TYR A 582 5.70 -7.65 16.10
CA TYR A 582 5.80 -6.38 16.84
C TYR A 582 6.34 -6.60 18.26
N PHE A 583 5.84 -7.60 19.00
CA PHE A 583 6.33 -7.89 20.34
C PHE A 583 7.79 -8.36 20.36
N ILE A 584 8.19 -9.21 19.40
CA ILE A 584 9.59 -9.67 19.27
C ILE A 584 10.50 -8.48 18.97
N GLY A 585 10.11 -7.62 18.02
CA GLY A 585 10.87 -6.41 17.69
C GLY A 585 10.97 -5.44 18.87
N TRP A 586 9.89 -5.27 19.63
CA TRP A 586 9.88 -4.43 20.84
C TRP A 586 10.81 -4.97 21.92
N GLN A 587 10.80 -6.28 22.17
CA GLN A 587 11.71 -6.92 23.12
C GLN A 587 13.18 -6.79 22.68
N SER A 588 13.47 -6.97 21.40
CA SER A 588 14.81 -6.79 20.85
C SER A 588 15.27 -5.33 20.93
N SER A 589 14.40 -4.36 20.66
CA SER A 589 14.69 -2.94 20.81
C SER A 589 15.00 -2.59 22.27
N LYS A 590 14.20 -3.09 23.22
CA LYS A 590 14.42 -2.85 24.66
C LYS A 590 15.73 -3.48 25.14
N LYS A 591 16.09 -4.65 24.61
CA LYS A 591 17.38 -5.29 24.86
C LYS A 591 18.54 -4.45 24.32
N ASN A 592 18.45 -4.00 23.07
CA ASN A 592 19.45 -3.12 22.45
C ASN A 592 19.55 -1.75 23.15
N GLU A 593 18.44 -1.22 23.66
CA GLU A 593 18.42 0.04 24.42
C GLU A 593 19.03 -0.14 25.81
N ASN A 594 18.80 -1.28 26.47
CA ASN A 594 19.50 -1.65 27.69
C ASN A 594 21.01 -1.86 27.45
N ASP A 595 21.39 -2.50 26.34
CA ASP A 595 22.80 -2.69 25.94
C ASP A 595 23.47 -1.37 25.51
N LYS A 596 22.73 -0.45 24.87
CA LYS A 596 23.19 0.92 24.58
C LYS A 596 23.30 1.79 25.83
N ASN A 597 22.38 1.64 26.78
CA ASN A 597 22.43 2.32 28.07
C ASN A 597 23.58 1.80 28.95
N ALA A 598 23.90 0.50 28.85
CA ALA A 598 25.09 -0.08 29.46
C ALA A 598 26.41 0.43 28.82
N ASN A 599 26.35 0.97 27.59
CA ASN A 599 27.48 1.54 26.85
C ASN A 599 27.44 3.09 26.76
N LYS A 600 26.68 3.79 27.60
CA LYS A 600 26.70 5.28 27.66
C LYS A 600 28.15 5.80 27.86
N GLY A 601 28.56 6.68 26.95
CA GLY A 601 29.95 7.02 26.59
C GLY A 601 30.89 7.45 27.71
N LYS A 602 32.18 7.15 27.52
CA LYS A 602 33.29 7.43 28.43
C LYS A 602 33.93 8.78 28.06
N ILE A 603 33.40 9.87 28.56
CA ILE A 603 33.99 11.19 28.35
C ILE A 603 35.29 11.30 29.18
N MET A 604 36.38 11.74 28.57
CA MET A 604 37.65 11.95 29.29
C MET A 604 38.09 13.40 29.11
N ILE A 605 37.94 14.18 30.17
CA ILE A 605 38.17 15.61 30.20
C ILE A 605 39.58 15.88 30.72
N GLN A 606 40.52 16.19 29.83
CA GLN A 606 41.84 16.61 30.24
C GLN A 606 41.87 18.14 30.46
N SER A 607 41.23 18.57 31.54
CA SER A 607 41.10 19.98 31.87
C SER A 607 41.82 20.33 33.16
N GLY A 608 42.65 21.38 33.05
CA GLY A 608 43.18 22.13 34.18
C GLY A 608 44.70 22.18 34.17
N GLY A 609 45.23 23.36 34.44
CA GLY A 609 46.66 23.61 34.58
C GLY A 609 47.04 25.00 34.09
N CYS A 610 47.98 25.63 34.79
CA CYS A 610 48.48 26.95 34.42
C CYS A 610 49.14 26.93 33.01
N PRO A 611 49.25 28.08 32.32
CA PRO A 611 50.11 28.19 31.15
C PRO A 611 51.55 27.78 31.51
N GLY A 612 52.06 26.73 30.87
CA GLY A 612 53.36 26.12 31.19
C GLY A 612 53.29 24.69 31.75
N SER A 613 52.10 24.19 32.12
CA SER A 613 51.92 22.84 32.70
C SER A 613 52.03 21.67 31.71
N GLY A 614 52.03 21.93 30.40
CA GLY A 614 52.14 20.91 29.36
C GLY A 614 50.81 20.35 28.84
N LYS A 615 49.66 20.91 29.28
CA LYS A 615 48.29 20.46 28.90
C LYS A 615 48.11 20.23 27.40
N THR A 616 48.28 21.26 26.57
CA THR A 616 48.09 21.19 25.10
C THR A 616 49.03 20.17 24.45
N THR A 617 50.29 20.10 24.90
CA THR A 617 51.30 19.16 24.38
C THR A 617 50.93 17.71 24.68
N VAL A 618 50.47 17.41 25.90
CA VAL A 618 50.06 16.05 26.29
C VAL A 618 48.74 15.66 25.61
N SER A 619 47.80 16.59 25.49
CA SER A 619 46.53 16.39 24.76
C SER A 619 46.76 16.02 23.28
N ARG A 620 47.65 16.74 22.58
CA ARG A 620 48.04 16.41 21.20
C ARG A 620 48.71 15.03 21.11
N LEU A 621 49.53 14.67 22.10
CA LEU A 621 50.18 13.36 22.14
C LEU A 621 49.16 12.23 22.29
N ILE A 622 48.16 12.39 23.18
CA ILE A 622 47.05 11.45 23.35
C ILE A 622 46.27 11.30 22.04
N GLN A 623 45.94 12.41 21.36
CA GLN A 623 45.21 12.42 20.10
C GLN A 623 45.91 11.60 18.99
N HIS A 624 47.25 11.61 18.95
CA HIS A 624 48.06 10.93 17.94
C HIS A 624 48.54 9.52 18.36
N THR A 625 48.09 9.00 19.51
CA THR A 625 48.50 7.67 19.97
C THR A 625 47.79 6.57 19.14
N LYS A 626 48.51 5.49 18.80
CA LYS A 626 48.13 4.42 17.84
C LYS A 626 46.83 3.63 18.12
N HIS A 627 46.07 3.93 19.18
CA HIS A 627 45.00 3.04 19.65
C HIS A 627 43.56 3.51 19.49
N GLU A 628 43.25 4.76 19.15
CA GLU A 628 41.91 5.24 18.77
C GLU A 628 42.03 6.76 18.57
N THR A 629 41.47 7.32 17.50
CA THR A 629 41.49 8.78 17.29
C THR A 629 40.44 9.44 18.17
N TRP A 630 40.86 9.97 19.32
CA TRP A 630 39.96 10.72 20.20
C TRP A 630 39.75 12.13 19.64
N PRO A 631 38.50 12.55 19.34
CA PRO A 631 38.22 13.93 18.98
C PRO A 631 38.68 14.86 20.11
N MET A 632 39.53 15.83 19.76
CA MET A 632 40.04 16.84 20.68
C MET A 632 39.35 18.18 20.41
N ILE A 633 38.75 18.76 21.45
CA ILE A 633 38.13 20.08 21.42
C ILE A 633 39.02 21.02 22.24
N ASP A 634 39.63 21.98 21.55
CA ASP A 634 40.39 23.05 22.17
C ASP A 634 39.44 24.20 22.54
N PHE A 635 39.22 24.42 23.85
CA PHE A 635 38.32 25.47 24.31
C PHE A 635 38.87 26.87 24.00
N GLY A 636 40.19 27.02 23.92
CA GLY A 636 40.84 28.25 23.48
C GLY A 636 40.42 28.63 22.06
N CYS A 637 40.41 27.67 21.13
CA CYS A 637 40.00 27.91 19.73
C CYS A 637 38.55 28.41 19.59
N LEU A 638 37.64 28.03 20.50
CA LEU A 638 36.26 28.54 20.51
C LEU A 638 36.15 30.04 20.92
N ARG A 639 37.27 30.65 21.32
CA ARG A 639 37.36 32.02 21.85
C ARG A 639 38.28 32.93 21.02
N VAL A 640 39.11 32.39 20.13
CA VAL A 640 40.28 33.07 19.53
C VAL A 640 39.96 34.06 18.42
N PHE A 641 38.73 34.10 17.88
CA PHE A 641 38.42 34.91 16.70
C PHE A 641 38.61 36.44 16.87
N HIS A 642 38.73 36.94 18.10
CA HIS A 642 38.91 38.37 18.40
C HIS A 642 39.78 38.67 19.64
N LEU A 643 40.43 37.66 20.24
CA LEU A 643 41.34 37.85 21.38
C LEU A 643 42.71 38.36 20.92
N ASN A 644 43.23 39.39 21.60
CA ASN A 644 44.62 39.80 21.44
C ASN A 644 45.54 38.63 21.86
N HIS A 645 46.71 38.53 21.24
CA HIS A 645 47.68 37.44 21.47
C HIS A 645 48.10 37.30 22.95
N GLU A 646 48.02 38.39 23.72
CA GLU A 646 48.31 38.46 25.15
C GLU A 646 47.10 38.21 26.07
N TRP A 647 45.92 37.97 25.49
CA TRP A 647 44.64 37.74 26.20
C TRP A 647 44.20 38.93 27.06
N THR A 648 44.59 40.15 26.68
CA THR A 648 44.35 41.38 27.44
C THR A 648 42.92 41.93 27.32
N ASN A 649 42.14 41.49 26.33
CA ASN A 649 40.78 41.96 26.04
C ASN A 649 39.68 40.89 26.31
N GLN A 650 39.96 39.91 27.18
CA GLN A 650 39.00 38.86 27.55
C GLN A 650 37.76 39.43 28.27
N ASN A 651 36.56 39.01 27.87
CA ASN A 651 35.28 39.34 28.51
C ASN A 651 34.60 38.09 29.11
N ASP A 652 33.95 38.23 30.27
CA ASP A 652 33.19 37.16 30.95
C ASP A 652 32.01 36.66 30.10
N ASP A 653 31.32 37.55 29.37
CA ASP A 653 30.17 37.18 28.52
C ASP A 653 30.60 36.29 27.34
N GLU A 654 31.79 36.53 26.80
CA GLU A 654 32.35 35.75 25.68
C GLU A 654 32.76 34.35 26.14
N GLU A 655 33.35 34.26 27.34
CA GLU A 655 33.70 32.98 27.94
C GLU A 655 32.45 32.13 28.19
N GLN A 656 31.37 32.74 28.68
CA GLN A 656 30.08 32.08 28.85
C GLN A 656 29.49 31.61 27.51
N MET A 657 29.54 32.44 26.46
CA MET A 657 29.07 32.05 25.12
C MET A 657 29.85 30.86 24.55
N SER A 658 31.19 30.87 24.66
CA SER A 658 32.03 29.75 24.22
C SER A 658 31.76 28.48 25.05
N PHE A 659 31.46 28.63 26.33
CA PHE A 659 31.05 27.52 27.20
C PHE A 659 29.72 26.90 26.74
N GLU A 660 28.71 27.69 26.42
CA GLU A 660 27.44 27.20 25.89
C GLU A 660 27.63 26.46 24.55
N ASN A 661 28.50 26.97 23.68
CA ASN A 661 28.88 26.30 22.44
C ASN A 661 29.57 24.96 22.69
N LEU A 662 30.49 24.89 23.67
CA LEU A 662 31.12 23.63 24.07
C LEU A 662 30.08 22.60 24.52
N ILE A 663 29.14 22.98 25.39
CA ILE A 663 28.07 22.09 25.84
C ILE A 663 27.23 21.58 24.67
N PHE A 664 26.90 22.45 23.70
CA PHE A 664 26.18 22.04 22.50
C PHE A 664 26.98 21.02 21.65
N ILE A 665 28.28 21.22 21.49
CA ILE A 665 29.16 20.28 20.79
C ILE A 665 29.15 18.93 21.52
N LEU A 666 29.38 18.91 22.84
CA LEU A 666 29.40 17.67 23.63
C LEU A 666 28.09 16.90 23.56
N LYS A 667 26.94 17.59 23.58
CA LYS A 667 25.62 16.97 23.36
C LYS A 667 25.49 16.29 22.01
N ASN A 668 26.03 16.90 20.96
CA ASN A 668 26.01 16.31 19.62
C ASN A 668 26.92 15.07 19.56
N TYR A 669 28.17 15.16 20.02
CA TYR A 669 29.06 13.99 20.06
C TYR A 669 28.47 12.84 20.88
N HIS A 670 27.81 13.15 22.00
CA HIS A 670 27.08 12.16 22.78
C HIS A 670 25.91 11.53 22.01
N ARG A 671 25.08 12.35 21.32
CA ARG A 671 23.95 11.87 20.50
C ARG A 671 24.39 10.88 19.42
N TYR A 672 25.59 11.05 18.87
CA TYR A 672 26.18 10.16 17.85
C TYR A 672 27.07 9.04 18.44
N SER A 673 27.02 8.81 19.76
CA SER A 673 27.68 7.69 20.44
C SER A 673 29.21 7.66 20.31
N TYR A 674 29.86 8.83 20.28
CA TYR A 674 31.32 8.89 20.41
C TYR A 674 31.76 8.38 21.79
N GLN A 675 32.77 7.49 21.81
CA GLN A 675 33.17 6.79 23.02
C GLN A 675 34.02 7.67 23.94
N ASN A 676 35.06 8.32 23.42
CA ASN A 676 35.99 9.18 24.16
C ASN A 676 36.08 10.54 23.47
N ILE A 677 36.10 11.63 24.24
CA ILE A 677 36.23 13.01 23.75
C ILE A 677 37.21 13.71 24.68
N LEU A 678 38.24 14.34 24.12
CA LEU A 678 39.23 15.10 24.87
C LEU A 678 38.90 16.60 24.81
N ILE A 679 38.92 17.28 25.95
CA ILE A 679 38.70 18.73 26.05
C ILE A 679 39.88 19.32 26.79
N ASN A 680 40.51 20.38 26.25
CA ASN A 680 41.61 21.09 26.90
C ASN A 680 41.33 22.61 27.02
N ASP A 681 42.29 23.33 27.63
CA ASP A 681 42.32 24.80 27.72
C ASP A 681 41.09 25.47 28.37
N LEU A 682 40.37 24.72 29.18
CA LEU A 682 39.32 25.21 30.07
C LEU A 682 39.93 26.00 31.24
N THR A 683 39.28 27.10 31.60
CA THR A 683 39.57 27.86 32.82
C THR A 683 39.04 27.09 34.04
N ASP A 684 39.54 27.42 35.23
CA ASP A 684 39.13 26.72 36.45
C ASP A 684 37.63 26.93 36.76
N LYS A 685 37.11 28.13 36.46
CA LYS A 685 35.68 28.46 36.53
C LYS A 685 34.86 27.56 35.60
N CYS A 686 35.22 27.50 34.31
CA CYS A 686 34.55 26.65 33.33
C CYS A 686 34.65 25.15 33.68
N LEU A 687 35.73 24.72 34.33
CA LEU A 687 35.89 23.35 34.79
C LEU A 687 34.88 22.99 35.88
N GLY A 688 34.65 23.89 36.84
CA GLY A 688 33.61 23.74 37.86
C GLY A 688 32.19 23.69 37.27
N ASP A 689 31.90 24.60 36.34
CA ASP A 689 30.59 24.65 35.65
C ASP A 689 30.36 23.39 34.81
N LEU A 690 31.39 22.91 34.10
CA LEU A 690 31.33 21.69 33.30
C LEU A 690 31.13 20.45 34.18
N SER A 691 31.84 20.35 35.31
CA SER A 691 31.70 19.23 36.26
C SER A 691 30.28 19.17 36.84
N THR A 692 29.70 20.32 37.12
CA THR A 692 28.30 20.44 37.58
C THR A 692 27.32 20.01 36.49
N TYR A 693 27.51 20.51 35.27
CA TYR A 693 26.70 20.17 34.11
C TYR A 693 26.69 18.65 33.83
N LEU A 694 27.88 18.05 33.75
CA LEU A 694 28.03 16.63 33.43
C LEU A 694 27.53 15.71 34.55
N SER A 695 27.51 16.20 35.79
CA SER A 695 26.94 15.47 36.92
C SER A 695 25.41 15.36 36.86
N HIS A 696 24.71 16.26 36.17
CA HIS A 696 23.24 16.23 36.06
C HIS A 696 22.71 15.26 34.99
N ASP A 697 23.46 15.04 33.92
CA ASP A 697 22.98 14.37 32.69
C ASP A 697 23.46 12.88 32.54
N GLU A 698 23.81 12.19 33.63
CA GLU A 698 24.34 10.80 33.63
C GLU A 698 25.58 10.56 32.74
N TYR A 699 26.43 11.57 32.51
CA TYR A 699 27.67 11.40 31.76
C TYR A 699 28.75 10.69 32.61
N ASN A 700 29.47 9.72 32.02
CA ASN A 700 30.71 9.21 32.60
C ASN A 700 31.85 10.13 32.19
N TYR A 701 32.40 10.91 33.13
CA TYR A 701 33.49 11.84 32.86
C TYR A 701 34.65 11.71 33.86
N LEU A 702 35.88 11.90 33.38
CA LEU A 702 37.13 11.93 34.15
C LEU A 702 37.81 13.29 33.96
N ILE A 703 38.21 14.00 35.01
CA ILE A 703 38.96 15.25 34.92
C ILE A 703 40.44 15.01 35.27
N ILE A 704 41.35 15.51 34.44
CA ILE A 704 42.80 15.49 34.72
C ILE A 704 43.37 16.91 34.67
N THR A 705 43.88 17.37 35.80
CA THR A 705 44.53 18.68 35.96
C THR A 705 46.04 18.52 36.13
N LEU A 706 46.83 19.26 35.37
CA LEU A 706 48.30 19.22 35.42
C LEU A 706 48.86 20.41 36.20
N VAL A 707 49.73 20.16 37.18
CA VAL A 707 50.41 21.19 37.99
C VAL A 707 51.93 21.08 37.88
N VAL A 708 52.63 22.19 38.11
CA VAL A 708 54.10 22.25 38.17
C VAL A 708 54.50 22.91 39.49
N ASN A 709 55.00 22.11 40.43
CA ASN A 709 55.27 22.55 41.80
C ASN A 709 56.58 23.33 41.95
N ASP A 710 57.54 23.20 41.02
CA ASP A 710 58.76 24.02 41.01
C ASP A 710 58.58 25.30 40.15
N PRO A 711 58.58 26.50 40.77
CA PRO A 711 58.43 27.76 40.05
C PRO A 711 59.54 28.02 39.02
N ASN A 712 60.75 27.51 39.23
CA ASN A 712 61.87 27.71 38.31
C ASN A 712 61.66 26.92 37.01
N ILE A 713 61.16 25.69 37.14
CA ILE A 713 60.83 24.83 36.00
C ILE A 713 59.64 25.43 35.23
N LEU A 714 58.61 25.89 35.94
CA LEU A 714 57.46 26.56 35.31
C LEU A 714 57.89 27.82 34.53
N SER A 715 58.76 28.64 35.13
CA SER A 715 59.32 29.84 34.49
C SER A 715 60.07 29.49 33.21
N THR A 716 60.90 28.45 33.24
CA THR A 716 61.66 27.97 32.07
C THR A 716 60.75 27.49 30.95
N ARG A 717 59.65 26.80 31.28
CA ARG A 717 58.64 26.32 30.30
C ARG A 717 57.84 27.45 29.66
N ILE A 718 57.61 28.56 30.37
CA ILE A 718 56.88 29.73 29.87
C ILE A 718 57.77 30.60 28.98
N LEU A 719 59.03 30.78 29.39
CA LEU A 719 60.00 31.63 28.68
C LEU A 719 60.68 30.93 27.51
N ASN A 720 60.36 29.65 27.25
CA ASN A 720 60.88 28.93 26.10
C ASN A 720 60.51 29.67 24.79
N PRO A 721 61.50 30.06 23.96
CA PRO A 721 61.24 30.76 22.69
C PRO A 721 60.40 29.94 21.70
N ASP A 722 60.46 28.61 21.77
CA ASP A 722 59.74 27.69 20.86
C ASP A 722 58.27 27.45 21.27
N ARG A 723 57.77 28.17 22.28
CA ARG A 723 56.40 28.04 22.78
C ARG A 723 55.40 28.68 21.82
N ASP A 724 54.47 27.87 21.32
CA ASP A 724 53.42 28.24 20.35
C ASP A 724 52.40 29.27 20.89
N SER A 725 52.07 29.23 22.19
CA SER A 725 51.19 30.25 22.79
C SER A 725 51.93 31.56 23.06
N GLY A 726 51.29 32.71 22.86
CA GLY A 726 51.82 34.05 23.18
C GLY A 726 52.03 34.40 24.66
N TRP A 727 51.59 33.55 25.59
CA TRP A 727 51.67 33.80 27.01
C TRP A 727 53.13 33.82 27.52
N ARG A 728 53.54 34.93 28.15
CA ARG A 728 54.88 35.11 28.75
C ARG A 728 54.85 35.63 30.20
N ASN A 729 53.67 35.79 30.79
CA ASN A 729 53.55 36.28 32.18
C ASN A 729 53.79 35.14 33.19
N VAL A 730 55.04 35.00 33.64
CA VAL A 730 55.48 33.98 34.59
C VAL A 730 54.78 34.11 35.95
N GLN A 731 54.71 35.33 36.49
CA GLN A 731 54.13 35.60 37.80
C GLN A 731 52.66 35.14 37.88
N ARG A 732 51.88 35.49 36.86
CA ARG A 732 50.46 35.10 36.79
C ARG A 732 50.28 33.59 36.62
N SER A 733 51.19 32.89 35.95
CA SER A 733 51.16 31.42 35.86
C SER A 733 51.47 30.75 37.20
N ILE A 734 52.41 31.28 37.98
CA ILE A 734 52.73 30.77 39.32
C ILE A 734 51.53 30.95 40.25
N GLU A 735 50.93 32.14 40.26
CA GLU A 735 49.72 32.43 41.05
C GLU A 735 48.58 31.48 40.69
N TRP A 736 48.34 31.25 39.39
CA TRP A 736 47.32 30.31 38.93
C TRP A 736 47.64 28.86 39.33
N ASN A 737 48.91 28.44 39.24
CA ASN A 737 49.30 27.10 39.67
C ASN A 737 49.07 26.88 41.17
N ASN A 738 49.37 27.88 42.00
CA ASN A 738 49.12 27.83 43.44
C ASN A 738 47.61 27.78 43.74
N GLN A 739 46.80 28.56 43.05
CA GLN A 739 45.33 28.52 43.19
C GLN A 739 44.76 27.12 42.90
N ILE A 740 45.29 26.41 41.90
CA ILE A 740 44.87 25.05 41.58
C ILE A 740 45.27 24.06 42.70
N ASN A 741 46.45 24.22 43.29
CA ASN A 741 46.91 23.37 44.39
C ASN A 741 46.17 23.64 45.71
N GLU A 742 45.70 24.88 45.93
CA GLU A 742 45.00 25.29 47.16
C GLU A 742 43.49 25.02 47.13
N ARG A 743 42.89 24.88 45.95
CA ARG A 743 41.44 24.65 45.82
C ARG A 743 41.02 23.20 46.12
N GLN A 744 39.74 23.03 46.42
CA GLN A 744 39.13 21.71 46.52
C GLN A 744 39.05 21.04 45.14
N THR A 745 39.25 19.72 45.10
CA THR A 745 39.11 18.93 43.88
C THR A 745 37.64 18.76 43.47
N TYR A 746 37.38 18.88 42.17
CA TYR A 746 36.09 18.60 41.56
C TYR A 746 35.80 17.09 41.57
N LYS A 747 34.53 16.73 41.36
CA LYS A 747 34.13 15.33 41.25
C LYS A 747 34.82 14.67 40.05
N ASN A 748 35.39 13.48 40.26
CA ASN A 748 36.18 12.71 39.29
C ASN A 748 37.44 13.42 38.78
N GLU A 749 38.00 14.37 39.55
CA GLU A 749 39.25 15.05 39.20
C GLU A 749 40.50 14.40 39.82
N PHE A 750 41.56 14.29 39.03
CA PHE A 750 42.90 13.88 39.44
C PHE A 750 43.90 14.97 39.10
N ILE A 751 44.61 15.48 40.11
CA ILE A 751 45.68 16.45 39.96
C ILE A 751 47.01 15.69 39.81
N LEU A 752 47.76 15.98 38.75
CA LEU A 752 49.02 15.33 38.40
C LEU A 752 50.17 16.33 38.37
N ASP A 753 51.25 16.06 39.10
CA ASP A 753 52.46 16.88 39.11
C ASP A 753 53.40 16.50 37.95
N THR A 754 53.61 17.43 37.02
CA THR A 754 54.45 17.21 35.83
C THR A 754 55.83 17.84 35.96
N THR A 755 56.26 18.27 37.15
CA THR A 755 57.50 19.03 37.37
C THR A 755 58.74 18.36 36.76
N TYR A 756 58.93 17.08 37.04
CA TYR A 756 60.09 16.30 36.56
C TYR A 756 59.73 15.22 35.53
N GLN A 757 58.49 15.24 35.01
CA GLN A 757 58.00 14.25 34.06
C GLN A 757 58.20 14.72 32.62
N THR A 758 58.56 13.80 31.74
CA THR A 758 58.48 14.00 30.28
C THR A 758 57.02 13.96 29.80
N LYS A 759 56.75 14.49 28.60
CA LYS A 759 55.40 14.49 28.01
C LYS A 759 54.88 13.05 27.78
N GLU A 760 55.77 12.11 27.45
CA GLU A 760 55.46 10.69 27.27
C GLU A 760 55.13 9.99 28.60
N GLU A 761 55.91 10.24 29.66
CA GLU A 761 55.64 9.69 31.00
C GLU A 761 54.31 10.19 31.55
N THR A 762 54.05 11.49 31.40
CA THR A 762 52.77 12.12 31.79
C THR A 762 51.60 11.44 31.07
N MET A 763 51.71 11.21 29.76
CA MET A 763 50.69 10.53 28.97
C MET A 763 50.43 9.09 29.47
N ILE A 764 51.48 8.32 29.76
CA ILE A 764 51.36 6.93 30.26
C ILE A 764 50.61 6.91 31.61
N GLU A 765 50.91 7.87 32.49
CA GLU A 765 50.25 7.97 33.79
C GLU A 765 48.77 8.34 33.65
N ILE A 766 48.45 9.27 32.74
CA ILE A 766 47.08 9.61 32.38
C ILE A 766 46.31 8.37 31.89
N PHE A 767 46.90 7.55 31.01
CA PHE A 767 46.26 6.31 30.53
C PHE A 767 46.03 5.30 31.66
N LYS A 768 46.93 5.19 32.64
CA LYS A 768 46.72 4.33 33.82
C LYS A 768 45.52 4.79 34.65
N ILE A 769 45.38 6.10 34.86
CA ILE A 769 44.23 6.68 35.58
C ILE A 769 42.94 6.43 34.80
N TYR A 770 42.97 6.65 33.49
CA TYR A 770 41.84 6.40 32.59
C TYR A 770 41.39 4.93 32.63
N GLU A 771 42.29 3.96 32.50
CA GLU A 771 41.93 2.53 32.55
C GLU A 771 41.40 2.12 33.93
N LYS A 772 41.96 2.67 35.01
CA LYS A 772 41.43 2.43 36.37
C LYS A 772 40.02 3.01 36.55
N PHE A 773 39.78 4.20 36.01
CA PHE A 773 38.45 4.83 36.01
C PHE A 773 37.45 4.04 35.18
N ARG A 774 37.90 3.51 34.03
CA ARG A 774 37.12 2.67 33.12
C ARG A 774 36.65 1.35 33.73
N LEU A 775 37.47 0.72 34.59
CA LEU A 775 37.17 -0.61 35.17
C LEU A 775 36.30 -0.57 36.43
N ASN A 776 36.21 0.58 37.12
CA ASN A 776 35.50 0.74 38.39
C ASN A 776 34.01 1.13 38.24
N LYS A 777 33.50 1.26 37.01
CA LYS A 777 32.10 1.55 36.68
C LYS A 777 31.61 0.60 35.61
#